data_AF-A0A1W6SLS4-F1
#
_entry.id   AF-A0A1W6SLS4-F1
#
_cell.length_a   1.000
_cell.length_b   1.000
_cell.length_c   1.000
_cell.angle_alpha   90.00
_cell.angle_beta   90.00
_cell.angle_gamma   90.00
#
_symmetry.space_group_name_H-M   'P 1'
#
loop_
_entity.id
_entity.type
_entity.pdbx_description
1 polymer ?
#
loop_
_entity_poly.entity_id
_entity_poly.type
_entity_poly.pdbx_seq_one_letter_code
_entity_poly.pdbx_strand_id
1 'polypeptide(L)'
;MHDWRPGIICTILNLQHLKPSQGSSNDKRFAAMSKDNNVIRIAHISDLHFGATSSEEETRIWDRLVTYFTDSLQPHFVLVTGDIVNTPNKDLYTRSKRHLDRLVLDGGYRVCPGNHDRFTLGNKLFASTEYVFSIKDAPFFDQTFSGKVLVPHSSYTKTFREPGNEWRCRFLGCDTSDNDKKKYFAQGAVDGGTIDALRKSALDQDEEGKKIDIVFLLLHHHLLPIPALETTVTNLSSLVNFTGLLNSGRLLNSLAESHVNIALHGHEHHSSVARFGTLSGLQGQVVVVAAGSATGTETGIGWDIKRTRFNVIELHPDRTVKLKKITYDSTSERLVDHAEEVPIALLSAEDVRRASFLRQCARERSTSLDTPRSRISKFFDFRDNRDILITETRTECIVENTYVTHTCNRSGFLTDAAMDIEWYTGASTEQSSEFKRTNDGNNSYEAVFANLTGDDRIHGVRRLSKQWKWNCGAVFSVEEIKSIPDSGEFRKENREFVAAFVDIDLEELNILVKLPEQFAPDVDEICVFTQLDNDKAQPHESLRKHVNKYGNGIFNLRIPYPYKRYKYILSWPVVTKLPVDKRDSAIAKNIRDASSQILTDIMRILGEWKIPETSNVALYLPLQNKIKINVLECVTPRNLSPETLSLQAVDSLARAAWWGRLRIWAPEDSDSQITSVHGETLIALVPIGFGRTLGGSAAALLRIGLQTATSDIEEQAQALESTLEHVSAHVLERCFNRNRT
;
A
#
# COMPACT_ATOMS: atom_id res chain seq x y z
N MET A 1 1.99 26.54 32.11
CA MET A 1 1.23 27.68 31.57
C MET A 1 1.64 27.88 30.13
N HIS A 2 0.66 28.25 29.29
CA HIS A 2 0.64 28.32 27.83
C HIS A 2 0.13 27.07 27.11
N ASP A 3 -1.20 26.99 27.19
CA ASP A 3 -2.16 26.35 26.30
C ASP A 3 -1.91 26.63 24.81
N TRP A 4 -2.13 25.61 23.97
CA TRP A 4 -2.56 25.79 22.58
C TRP A 4 -3.72 24.82 22.29
N ARG A 5 -4.91 25.41 22.10
CA ARG A 5 -6.13 24.74 21.60
C ARG A 5 -6.28 25.03 20.10
N PRO A 6 -6.72 24.07 19.25
CA PRO A 6 -7.21 24.39 17.91
C PRO A 6 -8.72 24.65 17.94
N GLY A 7 -9.11 25.86 17.56
CA GLY A 7 -10.49 26.27 17.34
C GLY A 7 -10.99 25.80 15.97
N ILE A 8 -12.18 25.20 15.99
CA ILE A 8 -12.99 24.81 14.84
C ILE A 8 -13.59 26.09 14.23
N ILE A 9 -13.30 26.35 12.94
CA ILE A 9 -14.09 27.29 12.12
C ILE A 9 -14.74 26.49 10.99
N CYS A 10 -16.04 26.27 11.17
CA CYS A 10 -16.95 25.69 10.20
C CYS A 10 -17.37 26.81 9.23
N THR A 11 -17.03 26.71 7.94
CA THR A 11 -17.59 27.60 6.91
C THR A 11 -18.48 26.78 5.99
N ILE A 12 -19.79 26.96 6.20
CA ILE A 12 -20.86 26.52 5.30
C ILE A 12 -20.89 27.49 4.12
N LEU A 13 -20.73 26.99 2.89
CA LEU A 13 -21.11 27.75 1.70
C LEU A 13 -22.13 26.97 0.87
N ASN A 14 -23.25 27.66 0.66
CA ASN A 14 -24.50 27.24 0.05
C ASN A 14 -24.36 26.83 -1.42
N LEU A 15 -24.98 25.71 -1.75
CA LEU A 15 -25.38 25.31 -3.09
C LEU A 15 -26.64 26.08 -3.50
N GLN A 16 -26.55 26.96 -4.51
CA GLN A 16 -27.71 27.40 -5.27
C GLN A 16 -27.40 27.54 -6.78
N HIS A 17 -28.18 26.77 -7.55
CA HIS A 17 -28.71 27.05 -8.89
C HIS A 17 -27.79 27.54 -10.02
N LEU A 18 -27.44 26.61 -10.93
CA LEU A 18 -27.36 26.92 -12.36
C LEU A 18 -28.01 25.78 -13.18
N LYS A 19 -29.09 26.12 -13.90
CA LYS A 19 -29.71 25.27 -14.94
C LYS A 19 -28.86 25.33 -16.23
N PRO A 20 -28.75 24.24 -17.02
CA PRO A 20 -28.05 24.27 -18.30
C PRO A 20 -28.99 24.74 -19.43
N SER A 21 -28.51 25.67 -20.27
CA SER A 21 -29.11 25.97 -21.58
C SER A 21 -28.54 25.04 -22.64
N GLN A 22 -29.42 24.63 -23.56
CA GLN A 22 -29.13 23.73 -24.67
C GLN A 22 -28.22 24.39 -25.72
N GLY A 23 -27.23 23.63 -26.22
CA GLY A 23 -26.38 24.01 -27.34
C GLY A 23 -25.57 22.82 -27.86
N SER A 24 -25.99 22.32 -29.03
CA SER A 24 -25.41 21.29 -29.93
C SER A 24 -24.22 20.44 -29.43
N SER A 25 -24.53 19.21 -29.08
CA SER A 25 -23.62 18.06 -29.05
C SER A 25 -23.19 17.69 -30.48
N ASN A 26 -21.93 17.96 -30.85
CA ASN A 26 -21.12 17.06 -31.69
C ASN A 26 -19.66 17.50 -31.90
N ASP A 27 -19.28 18.75 -31.62
CA ASP A 27 -17.90 19.21 -31.89
C ASP A 27 -16.90 19.09 -30.73
N LYS A 28 -17.31 18.52 -29.58
CA LYS A 28 -16.41 18.29 -28.42
C LYS A 28 -15.98 16.84 -28.22
N ARG A 29 -16.46 15.90 -29.04
CA ARG A 29 -16.10 14.47 -28.92
C ARG A 29 -14.80 14.08 -29.61
N PHE A 30 -14.22 14.95 -30.43
CA PHE A 30 -12.92 14.70 -31.09
C PHE A 30 -11.72 15.37 -30.41
N ALA A 31 -11.91 16.08 -29.28
CA ALA A 31 -10.84 16.68 -28.49
C ALA A 31 -10.59 15.98 -27.13
N ALA A 32 -11.21 14.80 -26.92
CA ALA A 32 -11.15 14.03 -25.68
C ALA A 32 -10.44 12.67 -25.85
N MET A 33 -9.43 12.61 -26.72
CA MET A 33 -8.46 11.52 -26.76
C MET A 33 -7.08 12.07 -26.35
N SER A 34 -6.52 11.45 -25.30
CA SER A 34 -5.18 11.60 -24.72
C SER A 34 -4.78 12.95 -24.08
N LYS A 35 -5.26 13.19 -22.86
CA LYS A 35 -4.40 13.71 -21.79
C LYS A 35 -4.61 12.87 -20.53
N ASP A 36 -3.75 11.88 -20.34
CA ASP A 36 -3.49 11.31 -19.01
C ASP A 36 -2.93 12.46 -18.14
N ASN A 37 -3.83 13.21 -17.50
CA ASN A 37 -3.50 14.46 -16.81
C ASN A 37 -2.72 14.26 -15.50
N ASN A 38 -2.54 13.03 -15.05
CA ASN A 38 -1.88 12.74 -13.77
C ASN A 38 -0.54 11.99 -13.96
N VAL A 39 0.03 11.95 -15.17
CA VAL A 39 1.29 11.22 -15.45
C VAL A 39 2.47 12.20 -15.50
N ILE A 40 3.52 11.90 -14.75
CA ILE A 40 4.77 12.67 -14.77
C ILE A 40 5.65 12.15 -15.92
N ARG A 41 6.13 13.06 -16.78
CA ARG A 41 6.94 12.74 -17.96
C ARG A 41 8.35 13.27 -17.84
N ILE A 42 9.35 12.41 -18.03
CA ILE A 42 10.76 12.77 -18.08
C ILE A 42 11.29 12.46 -19.48
N ALA A 43 11.73 13.47 -20.23
CA ALA A 43 12.37 13.24 -21.52
C ALA A 43 13.84 12.86 -21.31
N HIS A 44 14.28 11.79 -21.96
CA HIS A 44 15.67 11.36 -22.02
C HIS A 44 16.17 11.55 -23.45
N ILE A 45 17.00 12.57 -23.62
CA ILE A 45 17.65 12.92 -24.90
C ILE A 45 19.15 12.68 -24.79
N SER A 46 19.79 12.46 -25.93
CA SER A 46 21.22 12.16 -25.99
C SER A 46 21.78 12.53 -27.35
N ASP A 47 23.11 12.59 -27.44
CA ASP A 47 23.86 12.68 -28.70
C ASP A 47 23.33 13.84 -29.56
N LEU A 48 23.42 15.05 -29.00
CA LEU A 48 22.90 16.27 -29.63
C LEU A 48 23.87 16.79 -30.70
N HIS A 49 25.18 16.70 -30.45
CA HIS A 49 26.24 17.13 -31.35
C HIS A 49 26.05 18.53 -31.95
N PHE A 50 25.81 19.54 -31.12
CA PHE A 50 25.88 20.94 -31.58
C PHE A 50 27.27 21.22 -32.19
N GLY A 51 27.29 21.75 -33.40
CA GLY A 51 28.47 21.96 -34.24
C GLY A 51 28.65 20.89 -35.33
N ALA A 52 27.74 19.93 -35.47
CA ALA A 52 27.82 18.91 -36.52
C ALA A 52 27.23 19.33 -37.87
N THR A 53 26.43 20.40 -37.91
CA THR A 53 25.92 20.99 -39.16
C THR A 53 25.99 22.53 -39.12
N SER A 54 25.55 23.20 -40.19
CA SER A 54 25.44 24.65 -40.27
C SER A 54 24.51 25.20 -39.18
N SER A 55 24.82 26.39 -38.66
CA SER A 55 24.01 27.05 -37.62
C SER A 55 22.54 27.27 -38.02
N GLU A 56 22.29 27.45 -39.32
CA GLU A 56 20.94 27.63 -39.88
C GLU A 56 20.12 26.33 -39.79
N GLU A 57 20.71 25.20 -40.18
CA GLU A 57 20.07 23.90 -40.10
C GLU A 57 19.88 23.44 -38.66
N GLU A 58 20.87 23.68 -37.79
CA GLU A 58 20.74 23.43 -36.35
C GLU A 58 19.54 24.17 -35.75
N THR A 59 19.42 25.47 -36.05
CA THR A 59 18.30 26.28 -35.56
C THR A 59 16.98 25.71 -36.06
N ARG A 60 16.88 25.39 -37.36
CA ARG A 60 15.66 24.84 -37.95
C ARG A 60 15.21 23.52 -37.32
N ILE A 61 16.14 22.59 -37.09
CA ILE A 61 15.83 21.28 -36.50
C ILE A 61 15.53 21.42 -35.01
N TRP A 62 16.33 22.22 -34.27
CA TRP A 62 16.10 22.45 -32.86
C TRP A 62 14.77 23.15 -32.59
N ASP A 63 14.36 24.10 -33.43
CA ASP A 63 13.07 24.78 -33.31
C ASP A 63 11.89 23.81 -33.42
N ARG A 64 12.01 22.78 -34.27
CA ARG A 64 11.01 21.70 -34.37
C ARG A 64 10.96 20.86 -33.09
N LEU A 65 12.12 20.55 -32.49
CA LEU A 65 12.19 19.86 -31.21
C LEU A 65 11.58 20.69 -30.09
N VAL A 66 11.93 21.98 -29.99
CA VAL A 66 11.35 22.91 -29.00
C VAL A 66 9.83 22.98 -29.16
N THR A 67 9.34 23.14 -30.39
CA THR A 67 7.89 23.16 -30.69
C THR A 67 7.23 21.87 -30.21
N TYR A 68 7.80 20.71 -30.50
CA TYR A 68 7.27 19.44 -30.03
C TYR A 68 7.27 19.33 -28.49
N PHE A 69 8.35 19.77 -27.83
CA PHE A 69 8.47 19.74 -26.37
C PHE A 69 7.44 20.65 -25.69
N THR A 70 7.23 21.86 -26.22
CA THR A 70 6.33 22.85 -25.64
C THR A 70 4.85 22.59 -25.97
N ASP A 71 4.55 22.17 -27.20
CA ASP A 71 3.17 22.10 -27.68
C ASP A 71 2.56 20.70 -27.56
N SER A 72 3.38 19.64 -27.63
CA SER A 72 2.91 18.25 -27.70
C SER A 72 3.31 17.42 -26.47
N LEU A 73 4.61 17.36 -26.13
CA LEU A 73 5.11 16.46 -25.10
C LEU A 73 4.92 17.01 -23.67
N GLN A 74 5.21 18.29 -23.47
CA GLN A 74 5.18 18.99 -22.18
C GLN A 74 5.86 18.18 -21.06
N PRO A 75 7.17 17.86 -21.18
CA PRO A 75 7.84 17.06 -20.17
C PRO A 75 8.03 17.86 -18.88
N HIS A 76 7.96 17.17 -17.74
CA HIS A 76 8.20 17.76 -16.43
C HIS A 76 9.70 17.92 -16.15
N PHE A 77 10.55 17.16 -16.85
CA PHE A 77 11.99 17.19 -16.68
C PHE A 77 12.71 16.66 -17.90
N VAL A 78 13.94 17.12 -18.14
CA VAL A 78 14.79 16.64 -19.24
C VAL A 78 16.14 16.17 -18.71
N LEU A 79 16.54 14.98 -19.15
CA LEU A 79 17.81 14.35 -18.86
C LEU A 79 18.61 14.22 -20.16
N VAL A 80 19.86 14.70 -20.16
CA VAL A 80 20.74 14.69 -21.33
C VAL A 80 21.96 13.80 -21.05
N THR A 81 22.10 12.69 -21.80
CA THR A 81 23.14 11.67 -21.55
C THR A 81 24.38 11.81 -22.46
N GLY A 82 24.97 13.01 -22.48
CA GLY A 82 26.25 13.27 -23.15
C GLY A 82 26.19 13.57 -24.64
N ASP A 83 27.37 13.88 -25.17
CA ASP A 83 27.63 14.37 -26.54
C ASP A 83 26.73 15.55 -26.90
N ILE A 84 26.74 16.56 -26.03
CA ILE A 84 26.01 17.80 -26.24
C ILE A 84 26.62 18.54 -27.44
N VAL A 85 27.94 18.66 -27.52
CA VAL A 85 28.62 19.30 -28.64
C VAL A 85 29.36 18.28 -29.49
N ASN A 86 29.62 18.61 -30.75
CA ASN A 86 30.36 17.75 -31.67
C ASN A 86 31.88 17.77 -31.40
N THR A 87 32.38 18.83 -30.78
CA THR A 87 33.79 18.98 -30.38
C THR A 87 33.86 19.99 -29.24
N PRO A 88 34.76 19.80 -28.25
CA PRO A 88 34.88 20.70 -27.13
C PRO A 88 35.19 22.12 -27.61
N ASN A 89 34.30 23.06 -27.33
CA ASN A 89 34.46 24.45 -27.70
C ASN A 89 33.54 25.34 -26.85
N LYS A 90 34.09 26.43 -26.30
CA LYS A 90 33.36 27.35 -25.41
C LYS A 90 32.12 27.98 -26.06
N ASP A 91 32.21 28.36 -27.34
CA ASP A 91 31.09 28.96 -28.06
C ASP A 91 30.01 27.92 -28.34
N LEU A 92 30.39 26.68 -28.67
CA LEU A 92 29.45 25.56 -28.82
C LEU A 92 28.75 25.20 -27.50
N TYR A 93 29.45 25.21 -26.36
CA TYR A 93 28.81 25.03 -25.05
C TYR A 93 27.83 26.16 -24.74
N THR A 94 28.23 27.40 -24.98
CA THR A 94 27.37 28.57 -24.74
C THR A 94 26.14 28.53 -25.63
N ARG A 95 26.31 28.18 -26.91
CA ARG A 95 25.23 28.04 -27.89
C ARG A 95 24.28 26.89 -27.52
N SER A 96 24.81 25.70 -27.26
CA SER A 96 23.99 24.53 -26.88
C SER A 96 23.23 24.78 -25.59
N LYS A 97 23.82 25.43 -24.59
CA LYS A 97 23.12 25.88 -23.39
C LYS A 97 21.94 26.80 -23.72
N ARG A 98 22.14 27.83 -24.56
CA ARG A 98 21.03 28.72 -24.98
C ARG A 98 19.90 27.93 -25.64
N HIS A 99 20.22 26.93 -26.46
CA HIS A 99 19.22 26.07 -27.08
C HIS A 99 18.49 25.18 -26.07
N LEU A 100 19.19 24.58 -25.11
CA LEU A 100 18.58 23.77 -24.04
C LEU A 100 17.71 24.61 -23.10
N ASP A 101 18.12 25.85 -22.79
CA ASP A 101 17.33 26.78 -21.98
C ASP A 101 16.00 27.15 -22.67
N ARG A 102 15.89 27.01 -24.00
CA ARG A 102 14.64 27.26 -24.75
C ARG A 102 13.60 26.15 -24.64
N LEU A 103 13.88 25.04 -23.98
CA LEU A 103 12.86 24.01 -23.77
C LEU A 103 11.74 24.46 -22.81
N VAL A 104 11.90 25.61 -22.11
CA VAL A 104 10.94 26.27 -21.20
C VAL A 104 10.22 25.27 -20.29
N LEU A 105 10.97 24.70 -19.36
CA LEU A 105 10.49 23.62 -18.48
C LEU A 105 10.48 24.10 -17.04
N ASP A 106 9.32 24.05 -16.38
CA ASP A 106 9.18 24.33 -14.94
C ASP A 106 10.13 23.47 -14.10
N GLY A 107 10.41 22.25 -14.57
CA GLY A 107 11.31 21.35 -13.88
C GLY A 107 12.80 21.50 -14.17
N GLY A 108 13.16 22.17 -15.27
CA GLY A 108 14.53 22.29 -15.76
C GLY A 108 15.10 21.03 -16.43
N TYR A 109 16.42 21.03 -16.67
CA TYR A 109 17.16 19.90 -17.23
C TYR A 109 18.44 19.58 -16.44
N ARG A 110 18.94 18.35 -16.62
CA ARG A 110 20.22 17.88 -16.08
C ARG A 110 21.02 17.17 -17.16
N VAL A 111 22.34 17.23 -17.03
CA VAL A 111 23.26 16.71 -18.04
C VAL A 111 24.34 15.84 -17.41
N CYS A 112 24.84 14.87 -18.17
CA CYS A 112 26.18 14.33 -18.00
C CYS A 112 26.98 14.55 -19.30
N PRO A 113 28.31 14.60 -19.25
CA PRO A 113 29.15 14.73 -20.43
C PRO A 113 29.30 13.41 -21.19
N GLY A 114 29.52 13.52 -22.51
CA GLY A 114 29.96 12.42 -23.37
C GLY A 114 31.43 12.56 -23.80
N ASN A 115 31.89 11.74 -24.74
CA ASN A 115 33.28 11.78 -25.20
C ASN A 115 33.53 12.98 -26.13
N HIS A 116 32.56 13.42 -26.93
CA HIS A 116 32.68 14.63 -27.75
C HIS A 116 32.62 15.94 -26.92
N ASP A 117 32.11 15.87 -25.69
CA ASP A 117 32.16 16.98 -24.71
C ASP A 117 33.50 17.09 -23.98
N ARG A 118 34.40 16.12 -24.15
CA ARG A 118 35.70 16.07 -23.47
C ARG A 118 36.88 16.03 -24.44
N PHE A 119 36.69 15.42 -25.60
CA PHE A 119 37.73 15.17 -26.59
C PHE A 119 37.31 15.66 -27.97
N THR A 120 38.21 16.34 -28.68
CA THR A 120 38.03 16.69 -30.09
C THR A 120 37.63 15.48 -30.90
N LEU A 121 36.52 15.61 -31.64
CA LEU A 121 35.92 14.55 -32.46
C LEU A 121 35.70 13.22 -31.70
N GLY A 122 35.53 13.27 -30.38
CA GLY A 122 35.24 12.10 -29.57
C GLY A 122 36.35 11.07 -29.49
N ASN A 123 37.60 11.41 -29.88
CA ASN A 123 38.78 10.54 -29.80
C ASN A 123 38.75 9.29 -30.72
N LYS A 124 38.23 9.40 -31.96
CA LYS A 124 38.08 8.32 -32.98
C LYS A 124 39.36 7.87 -33.76
N LEU A 125 40.58 8.10 -33.24
CA LEU A 125 41.93 7.57 -33.65
C LEU A 125 42.87 8.25 -34.69
N PHE A 126 44.18 7.92 -34.55
CA PHE A 126 45.38 8.21 -35.38
C PHE A 126 45.76 9.68 -35.63
N ALA A 127 45.59 10.56 -34.64
CA ALA A 127 46.29 11.83 -34.70
C ALA A 127 47.74 11.62 -34.22
N SER A 128 48.69 11.85 -35.11
CA SER A 128 50.12 11.99 -34.83
C SER A 128 50.37 12.69 -33.50
N THR A 129 51.46 12.32 -32.84
CA THR A 129 51.96 12.72 -31.50
C THR A 129 51.95 14.21 -31.14
N GLU A 130 51.48 15.11 -32.01
CA GLU A 130 51.30 16.55 -31.80
C GLU A 130 49.84 17.02 -31.66
N TYR A 131 48.82 16.19 -31.93
CA TYR A 131 47.39 16.57 -31.82
C TYR A 131 46.73 16.16 -30.48
N VAL A 132 47.55 15.93 -29.44
CA VAL A 132 47.13 15.55 -28.07
C VAL A 132 46.57 16.77 -27.29
N PHE A 133 46.17 17.84 -27.97
CA PHE A 133 45.64 19.06 -27.36
C PHE A 133 44.15 19.22 -27.63
N SER A 134 43.29 18.80 -26.70
CA SER A 134 41.99 19.47 -26.48
C SER A 134 41.35 19.28 -25.10
N ILE A 135 42.12 18.94 -24.06
CA ILE A 135 41.58 18.88 -22.68
C ILE A 135 41.37 20.30 -22.09
N LYS A 136 41.95 21.34 -22.71
CA LYS A 136 41.86 22.72 -22.21
C LYS A 136 40.42 23.22 -22.08
N ASP A 137 39.52 22.72 -22.94
CA ASP A 137 38.14 23.22 -23.00
C ASP A 137 37.14 22.42 -22.14
N ALA A 138 37.53 21.25 -21.61
CA ALA A 138 36.67 20.41 -20.77
C ALA A 138 36.17 21.13 -19.50
N PRO A 139 36.99 21.91 -18.76
CA PRO A 139 36.51 22.68 -17.61
C PRO A 139 35.43 23.72 -17.96
N PHE A 140 35.39 24.21 -19.21
CA PHE A 140 34.35 25.15 -19.63
C PHE A 140 32.99 24.50 -19.81
N PHE A 141 32.92 23.18 -20.05
CA PHE A 141 31.65 22.46 -20.02
C PHE A 141 31.02 22.59 -18.63
N ASP A 142 31.76 22.23 -17.58
CA ASP A 142 31.26 22.23 -16.21
C ASP A 142 30.92 23.66 -15.74
N GLN A 143 31.72 24.64 -16.17
CA GLN A 143 31.42 26.06 -15.94
C GLN A 143 30.12 26.49 -16.63
N THR A 144 29.94 26.13 -17.91
CA THR A 144 28.77 26.54 -18.72
C THR A 144 27.49 25.91 -18.18
N PHE A 145 27.55 24.63 -17.82
CA PHE A 145 26.42 23.87 -17.28
C PHE A 145 26.40 23.82 -15.75
N SER A 146 27.04 24.78 -15.08
CA SER A 146 27.10 24.84 -13.61
C SER A 146 25.71 24.74 -12.97
N GLY A 147 25.60 23.89 -11.94
CA GLY A 147 24.34 23.56 -11.27
C GLY A 147 23.39 22.63 -12.06
N LYS A 148 23.78 22.20 -13.27
CA LYS A 148 23.02 21.26 -14.11
C LYS A 148 23.76 19.96 -14.40
N VAL A 149 25.08 19.94 -14.28
CA VAL A 149 25.89 18.71 -14.39
C VAL A 149 25.63 17.82 -13.17
N LEU A 150 25.28 16.56 -13.41
CA LEU A 150 25.23 15.54 -12.36
C LEU A 150 26.60 14.89 -12.21
N VAL A 151 27.00 14.65 -10.96
CA VAL A 151 28.33 14.12 -10.60
C VAL A 151 28.17 12.90 -9.68
N PRO A 152 29.21 12.07 -9.52
CA PRO A 152 29.06 10.80 -8.80
C PRO A 152 29.02 10.93 -7.27
N HIS A 153 29.56 12.03 -6.73
CA HIS A 153 29.71 12.26 -5.29
C HIS A 153 28.64 13.20 -4.71
N SER A 154 27.62 13.55 -5.49
CA SER A 154 26.46 14.29 -5.02
C SER A 154 25.22 13.81 -5.77
N SER A 155 24.05 14.00 -5.16
CA SER A 155 22.79 13.62 -5.78
C SER A 155 21.91 14.85 -5.98
N TYR A 156 21.12 14.85 -7.05
CA TYR A 156 20.05 15.82 -7.23
C TYR A 156 18.72 15.13 -6.96
N THR A 157 17.98 15.58 -5.94
CA THR A 157 16.64 15.08 -5.65
C THR A 157 15.60 16.08 -6.15
N LYS A 158 14.55 15.57 -6.80
CA LYS A 158 13.38 16.36 -7.22
C LYS A 158 12.10 15.62 -6.86
N THR A 159 11.16 16.34 -6.26
CA THR A 159 9.79 15.82 -6.06
C THR A 159 8.88 16.37 -7.14
N PHE A 160 8.24 15.49 -7.89
CA PHE A 160 7.21 15.83 -8.88
C PHE A 160 5.83 15.61 -8.25
N ARG A 161 4.89 16.51 -8.51
CA ARG A 161 3.54 16.50 -7.94
C ARG A 161 2.52 16.79 -9.03
N GLU A 162 1.69 15.80 -9.30
CA GLU A 162 0.45 15.91 -10.08
C GLU A 162 -0.72 15.41 -9.20
N PRO A 163 -1.98 15.77 -9.48
CA PRO A 163 -3.12 15.30 -8.72
C PRO A 163 -3.16 13.76 -8.61
N GLY A 164 -3.02 13.24 -7.38
CA GLY A 164 -2.99 11.79 -7.13
C GLY A 164 -1.71 11.08 -7.58
N ASN A 165 -0.65 11.81 -7.98
CA ASN A 165 0.63 11.23 -8.40
C ASN A 165 1.82 12.06 -7.91
N GLU A 166 2.55 11.56 -6.93
CA GLU A 166 3.74 12.21 -6.38
C GLU A 166 4.93 11.27 -6.41
N TRP A 167 6.06 11.72 -6.98
CA TRP A 167 7.30 10.94 -7.03
C TRP A 167 8.48 11.74 -6.52
N ARG A 168 9.25 11.17 -5.60
CA ARG A 168 10.56 11.68 -5.20
C ARG A 168 11.66 10.92 -5.94
N CYS A 169 12.23 11.57 -6.95
CA CYS A 169 13.26 11.01 -7.81
C CYS A 169 14.64 11.52 -7.40
N ARG A 170 15.62 10.63 -7.32
CA ARG A 170 17.03 10.96 -7.18
C ARG A 170 17.75 10.76 -8.50
N PHE A 171 18.61 11.69 -8.87
CA PHE A 171 19.42 11.66 -10.09
C PHE A 171 20.89 11.73 -9.75
N LEU A 172 21.66 10.79 -10.31
CA LEU A 172 23.11 10.67 -10.19
C LEU A 172 23.74 10.83 -11.58
N GLY A 173 25.01 11.24 -11.63
CA GLY A 173 25.74 11.39 -12.89
C GLY A 173 27.11 10.74 -12.84
N CYS A 174 27.57 10.23 -13.97
CA CYS A 174 28.90 9.66 -14.10
C CYS A 174 29.55 10.14 -15.40
N ASP A 175 30.69 10.83 -15.28
CA ASP A 175 31.55 11.15 -16.41
C ASP A 175 32.36 9.90 -16.79
N THR A 176 31.83 9.14 -17.75
CA THR A 176 32.51 7.96 -18.30
C THR A 176 33.71 8.28 -19.20
N SER A 177 33.87 9.56 -19.57
CA SER A 177 34.92 10.10 -20.43
C SER A 177 36.09 10.69 -19.65
N ASP A 178 36.05 10.70 -18.31
CA ASP A 178 37.06 11.35 -17.47
C ASP A 178 38.50 10.84 -17.71
N ASN A 179 39.43 11.79 -17.64
CA ASN A 179 40.69 11.95 -18.37
C ASN A 179 41.90 11.23 -17.74
N ASP A 180 41.84 10.84 -16.47
CA ASP A 180 42.98 10.15 -15.81
C ASP A 180 43.25 8.74 -16.35
N LYS A 181 42.41 8.26 -17.27
CA LYS A 181 42.45 6.92 -17.85
C LYS A 181 42.59 7.08 -19.35
N LYS A 182 43.82 7.06 -19.85
CA LYS A 182 44.14 7.13 -21.29
C LYS A 182 43.32 6.09 -22.06
N LYS A 183 42.26 6.54 -22.73
CA LYS A 183 41.34 5.74 -23.53
C LYS A 183 41.65 5.98 -25.00
N TYR A 184 41.60 4.93 -25.80
CA TYR A 184 41.65 4.99 -27.25
C TYR A 184 40.26 4.64 -27.79
N PHE A 185 39.97 4.94 -29.06
CA PHE A 185 38.78 4.47 -29.77
C PHE A 185 37.43 4.92 -29.19
N ALA A 186 37.34 6.13 -28.62
CA ALA A 186 36.10 6.64 -28.01
C ALA A 186 35.52 5.76 -26.87
N GLN A 187 36.37 4.99 -26.17
CA GLN A 187 35.96 4.15 -25.03
C GLN A 187 35.70 4.96 -23.76
N GLY A 188 34.86 4.41 -22.89
CA GLY A 188 34.66 4.88 -21.53
C GLY A 188 35.29 3.97 -20.47
N ALA A 189 35.53 4.50 -19.27
CA ALA A 189 35.90 3.72 -18.08
C ALA A 189 35.67 4.53 -16.80
N VAL A 190 35.32 3.85 -15.70
CA VAL A 190 35.02 4.43 -14.39
C VAL A 190 35.95 3.81 -13.33
N ASP A 191 36.52 4.57 -12.38
CA ASP A 191 37.39 3.97 -11.34
C ASP A 191 36.57 3.45 -10.15
N GLY A 192 37.27 2.75 -9.24
CA GLY A 192 36.68 2.27 -7.98
C GLY A 192 36.10 3.41 -7.13
N GLY A 193 36.82 4.52 -6.96
CA GLY A 193 36.37 5.64 -6.12
C GLY A 193 35.07 6.27 -6.62
N THR A 194 34.91 6.39 -7.93
CA THR A 194 33.69 6.87 -8.58
C THR A 194 32.55 5.87 -8.42
N ILE A 195 32.81 4.57 -8.57
CA ILE A 195 31.82 3.51 -8.32
C ILE A 195 31.35 3.54 -6.85
N ASP A 196 32.28 3.74 -5.92
CA ASP A 196 31.99 3.81 -4.49
C ASP A 196 31.20 5.09 -4.15
N ALA A 197 31.54 6.22 -4.77
CA ALA A 197 30.80 7.47 -4.65
C ALA A 197 29.36 7.33 -5.16
N LEU A 198 29.16 6.74 -6.34
CA LEU A 198 27.83 6.46 -6.88
C LEU A 198 27.00 5.57 -5.95
N ARG A 199 27.61 4.49 -5.44
CA ARG A 199 26.99 3.60 -4.47
C ARG A 199 26.56 4.37 -3.22
N LYS A 200 27.46 5.20 -2.67
CA LYS A 200 27.18 6.02 -1.50
C LYS A 200 26.02 6.98 -1.77
N SER A 201 26.08 7.77 -2.84
CA SER A 201 25.03 8.72 -3.19
C SER A 201 23.68 8.08 -3.53
N ALA A 202 23.66 6.84 -4.05
CA ALA A 202 22.43 6.08 -4.23
C ALA A 202 21.78 5.68 -2.88
N LEU A 203 22.60 5.40 -1.87
CA LEU A 203 22.19 4.96 -0.54
C LEU A 203 22.08 6.12 0.48
N ASP A 204 22.57 7.31 0.20
CA ASP A 204 22.56 8.41 1.18
C ASP A 204 21.14 8.84 1.57
N GLN A 205 20.97 9.33 2.79
CA GLN A 205 19.72 10.02 3.14
C GLN A 205 19.61 11.28 2.32
N ASP A 206 18.39 11.58 1.91
CA ASP A 206 18.08 12.90 1.43
C ASP A 206 18.19 13.91 2.58
N GLU A 207 18.49 15.19 2.28
CA GLU A 207 18.67 16.24 3.30
C GLU A 207 17.46 16.36 4.24
N GLU A 208 16.26 16.07 3.74
CA GLU A 208 15.01 16.12 4.51
C GLU A 208 14.66 14.78 5.20
N GLY A 209 15.52 13.75 5.10
CA GLY A 209 15.27 12.41 5.64
C GLY A 209 14.12 11.65 4.95
N LYS A 210 13.56 12.20 3.87
CA LYS A 210 12.40 11.62 3.16
C LYS A 210 12.80 10.44 2.27
N LYS A 211 11.88 9.50 2.12
CA LYS A 211 12.03 8.28 1.30
C LYS A 211 12.19 8.63 -0.18
N ILE A 212 13.19 8.04 -0.83
CA ILE A 212 13.42 8.16 -2.28
C ILE A 212 12.70 7.01 -2.98
N ASP A 213 11.75 7.34 -3.87
CA ASP A 213 10.98 6.34 -4.61
C ASP A 213 11.85 5.66 -5.67
N ILE A 214 12.55 6.46 -6.48
CA ILE A 214 13.30 5.99 -7.64
C ILE A 214 14.65 6.70 -7.79
N VAL A 215 15.68 5.96 -8.19
CA VAL A 215 17.04 6.46 -8.44
C VAL A 215 17.42 6.26 -9.91
N PHE A 216 17.82 7.34 -10.56
CA PHE A 216 18.32 7.39 -11.93
C PHE A 216 19.83 7.63 -11.94
N LEU A 217 20.54 6.98 -12.85
CA LEU A 217 21.92 7.30 -13.20
C LEU A 217 21.99 7.79 -14.65
N LEU A 218 22.68 8.90 -14.88
CA LEU A 218 23.06 9.37 -16.22
C LEU A 218 24.54 9.09 -16.47
N LEU A 219 24.83 8.51 -17.62
CA LEU A 219 26.17 8.32 -18.15
C LEU A 219 26.10 8.29 -19.68
N HIS A 220 27.24 8.32 -20.37
CA HIS A 220 27.23 8.37 -21.83
C HIS A 220 27.45 7.00 -22.51
N HIS A 221 28.54 6.31 -22.18
CA HIS A 221 28.90 5.04 -22.84
C HIS A 221 28.01 3.87 -22.42
N HIS A 222 27.65 2.99 -23.35
CA HIS A 222 26.75 1.87 -23.09
C HIS A 222 27.29 0.86 -22.05
N LEU A 223 26.42 0.39 -21.14
CA LEU A 223 26.77 -0.60 -20.10
C LEU A 223 26.63 -2.05 -20.56
N LEU A 224 25.72 -2.28 -21.50
CA LEU A 224 25.39 -3.59 -22.04
C LEU A 224 25.51 -3.54 -23.57
N PRO A 225 25.77 -4.67 -24.24
CA PRO A 225 25.73 -4.74 -25.70
C PRO A 225 24.36 -4.28 -26.25
N ILE A 226 24.38 -3.65 -27.43
CA ILE A 226 23.17 -3.20 -28.13
C ILE A 226 22.90 -4.17 -29.30
N PRO A 227 21.87 -5.04 -29.21
CA PRO A 227 21.65 -6.09 -30.20
C PRO A 227 21.49 -5.60 -31.64
N ALA A 228 20.91 -4.40 -31.83
CA ALA A 228 20.71 -3.82 -33.16
C ALA A 228 22.02 -3.48 -33.89
N LEU A 229 23.14 -3.41 -33.16
CA LEU A 229 24.47 -3.10 -33.69
C LEU A 229 25.35 -4.35 -33.84
N GLU A 230 24.89 -5.49 -33.32
CA GLU A 230 25.62 -6.75 -33.44
C GLU A 230 25.46 -7.31 -34.85
N THR A 231 26.59 -7.64 -35.48
CA THR A 231 26.61 -8.25 -36.82
C THR A 231 26.56 -9.77 -36.71
N THR A 232 25.86 -10.44 -37.62
CA THR A 232 25.77 -11.92 -37.67
C THR A 232 27.06 -12.59 -38.17
N VAL A 233 28.03 -11.81 -38.67
CA VAL A 233 29.30 -12.29 -39.22
C VAL A 233 30.44 -11.72 -38.39
N THR A 234 31.18 -12.60 -37.71
CA THR A 234 32.33 -12.24 -36.88
C THR A 234 33.54 -11.86 -37.75
N ASN A 235 33.84 -10.56 -37.83
CA ASN A 235 35.11 -10.06 -38.34
C ASN A 235 36.06 -9.78 -37.16
N LEU A 236 37.38 -9.71 -37.39
CA LEU A 236 38.34 -9.34 -36.32
C LEU A 236 38.01 -7.99 -35.66
N SER A 237 37.36 -7.09 -36.39
CA SER A 237 36.85 -5.81 -35.88
C SER A 237 35.60 -5.93 -35.01
N SER A 238 34.83 -7.01 -35.10
CA SER A 238 33.64 -7.26 -34.28
C SER A 238 33.93 -8.06 -33.00
N LEU A 239 35.15 -8.61 -32.85
CA LEU A 239 35.60 -9.30 -31.63
C LEU A 239 35.97 -8.33 -30.50
N VAL A 240 36.11 -7.05 -30.82
CA VAL A 240 36.51 -6.00 -29.87
C VAL A 240 35.47 -4.89 -29.98
N ASN A 241 34.58 -4.80 -29.01
CA ASN A 241 33.60 -3.71 -28.93
C ASN A 241 34.36 -2.42 -28.58
N PHE A 242 34.91 -1.75 -29.61
CA PHE A 242 35.92 -0.71 -29.46
C PHE A 242 35.42 0.59 -28.81
N THR A 243 34.12 0.78 -28.61
CA THR A 243 33.51 2.05 -28.14
C THR A 243 32.78 1.92 -26.79
N GLY A 244 32.65 0.71 -26.25
CA GLY A 244 31.92 0.46 -25.00
C GLY A 244 32.64 0.90 -23.73
N LEU A 245 31.93 0.79 -22.59
CA LEU A 245 32.52 1.01 -21.27
C LEU A 245 33.35 -0.20 -20.82
N LEU A 246 34.67 -0.03 -20.70
CA LEU A 246 35.63 -1.13 -20.46
C LEU A 246 35.36 -1.97 -19.21
N ASN A 247 34.86 -1.35 -18.14
CA ASN A 247 34.61 -2.01 -16.86
C ASN A 247 33.13 -2.00 -16.46
N SER A 248 32.24 -2.09 -17.45
CA SER A 248 30.79 -2.05 -17.26
C SER A 248 30.26 -3.08 -16.28
N GLY A 249 30.79 -4.31 -16.27
CA GLY A 249 30.35 -5.36 -15.35
C GLY A 249 30.52 -4.98 -13.87
N ARG A 250 31.63 -4.32 -13.51
CA ARG A 250 31.88 -3.85 -12.14
C ARG A 250 30.89 -2.74 -11.75
N LEU A 251 30.64 -1.81 -12.68
CA LEU A 251 29.68 -0.73 -12.46
C LEU A 251 28.25 -1.29 -12.34
N LEU A 252 27.80 -2.13 -13.28
CA LEU A 252 26.50 -2.80 -13.26
C LEU A 252 26.25 -3.55 -11.94
N ASN A 253 27.24 -4.29 -11.45
CA ASN A 253 27.11 -4.97 -10.16
C ASN A 253 26.91 -3.98 -9.01
N SER A 254 27.70 -2.90 -8.97
CA SER A 254 27.55 -1.85 -7.94
C SER A 254 26.18 -1.14 -8.01
N LEU A 255 25.69 -0.83 -9.21
CA LEU A 255 24.38 -0.19 -9.41
C LEU A 255 23.23 -1.09 -8.94
N ALA A 256 23.31 -2.38 -9.25
CA ALA A 256 22.33 -3.35 -8.79
C ALA A 256 22.37 -3.52 -7.25
N GLU A 257 23.57 -3.64 -6.66
CA GLU A 257 23.76 -3.76 -5.20
C GLU A 257 23.39 -2.49 -4.41
N SER A 258 23.45 -1.32 -5.06
CA SER A 258 22.96 -0.06 -4.50
C SER A 258 21.51 0.25 -4.88
N HIS A 259 20.85 -0.67 -5.58
CA HIS A 259 19.45 -0.60 -6.00
C HIS A 259 19.12 0.69 -6.76
N VAL A 260 20.02 1.09 -7.66
CA VAL A 260 19.72 2.09 -8.69
C VAL A 260 18.68 1.49 -9.64
N ASN A 261 17.58 2.21 -9.85
CA ASN A 261 16.45 1.68 -10.61
C ASN A 261 16.71 1.69 -12.12
N ILE A 262 17.19 2.83 -12.64
CA ILE A 262 17.33 3.07 -14.07
C ILE A 262 18.69 3.74 -14.36
N ALA A 263 19.47 3.18 -15.28
CA ALA A 263 20.66 3.79 -15.85
C ALA A 263 20.38 4.21 -17.30
N LEU A 264 20.56 5.49 -17.59
CA LEU A 264 20.31 6.11 -18.88
C LEU A 264 21.63 6.38 -19.58
N HIS A 265 21.71 6.05 -20.88
CA HIS A 265 22.89 6.32 -21.70
C HIS A 265 22.58 6.64 -23.16
N GLY A 266 23.65 6.96 -23.91
CA GLY A 266 23.64 7.27 -25.35
C GLY A 266 24.80 6.61 -26.07
N HIS A 267 25.58 7.41 -26.79
CA HIS A 267 26.85 7.11 -27.48
C HIS A 267 26.70 6.43 -28.84
N GLU A 268 25.87 5.40 -28.90
CA GLU A 268 25.74 4.59 -30.13
C GLU A 268 24.60 5.07 -31.04
N HIS A 269 23.85 6.11 -30.66
CA HIS A 269 22.72 6.67 -31.42
C HIS A 269 21.58 5.65 -31.71
N HIS A 270 21.56 4.52 -31.01
CA HIS A 270 20.56 3.47 -31.13
C HIS A 270 19.79 3.26 -29.83
N SER A 271 18.46 3.21 -29.93
CA SER A 271 17.60 2.92 -28.79
C SER A 271 17.66 1.45 -28.39
N SER A 272 17.83 1.17 -27.10
CA SER A 272 17.88 -0.17 -26.53
C SER A 272 17.37 -0.15 -25.10
N VAL A 273 16.82 -1.27 -24.64
CA VAL A 273 16.38 -1.46 -23.25
C VAL A 273 16.80 -2.85 -22.82
N ALA A 274 17.45 -2.94 -21.67
CA ALA A 274 17.84 -4.20 -21.07
C ALA A 274 17.69 -4.13 -19.55
N ARG A 275 17.66 -5.29 -18.88
CA ARG A 275 17.66 -5.39 -17.44
C ARG A 275 18.83 -6.26 -16.99
N PHE A 276 19.61 -5.75 -16.05
CA PHE A 276 20.68 -6.49 -15.41
C PHE A 276 20.27 -6.81 -13.96
N GLY A 277 20.53 -8.04 -13.51
CA GLY A 277 20.23 -8.49 -12.16
C GLY A 277 21.37 -9.29 -11.56
N THR A 278 21.53 -9.21 -10.24
CA THR A 278 22.52 -9.99 -9.50
C THR A 278 21.85 -11.20 -8.83
N LEU A 279 22.59 -12.30 -8.72
CA LEU A 279 22.15 -13.51 -8.02
C LEU A 279 22.58 -13.53 -6.54
N SER A 280 23.15 -12.44 -6.03
CA SER A 280 23.56 -12.33 -4.62
C SER A 280 22.35 -12.29 -3.68
N GLY A 281 22.54 -12.47 -2.37
CA GLY A 281 21.44 -12.51 -1.38
C GLY A 281 20.60 -11.23 -1.24
N LEU A 282 20.99 -10.14 -1.90
CA LEU A 282 20.20 -8.90 -2.03
C LEU A 282 19.41 -8.83 -3.35
N GLN A 283 19.74 -9.68 -4.33
CA GLN A 283 19.13 -9.76 -5.67
C GLN A 283 18.85 -8.38 -6.28
N GLY A 284 19.90 -7.57 -6.44
CA GLY A 284 19.78 -6.23 -7.02
C GLY A 284 19.39 -6.28 -8.49
N GLN A 285 18.69 -5.26 -8.99
CA GLN A 285 18.42 -5.11 -10.42
C GLN A 285 18.54 -3.66 -10.84
N VAL A 286 18.96 -3.43 -12.07
CA VAL A 286 19.00 -2.12 -12.73
C VAL A 286 18.49 -2.25 -14.16
N VAL A 287 17.63 -1.34 -14.58
CA VAL A 287 17.17 -1.23 -15.97
C VAL A 287 18.12 -0.28 -16.71
N VAL A 288 18.64 -0.70 -17.85
CA VAL A 288 19.57 0.07 -18.68
C VAL A 288 18.81 0.52 -19.94
N VAL A 289 18.77 1.83 -20.19
CA VAL A 289 18.01 2.44 -21.29
C VAL A 289 18.94 3.31 -22.13
N ALA A 290 19.06 2.96 -23.40
CA ALA A 290 19.78 3.75 -24.40
C ALA A 290 18.81 4.67 -25.14
N ALA A 291 19.19 5.94 -25.31
CA ALA A 291 18.54 6.84 -26.26
C ALA A 291 19.17 6.69 -27.65
N GLY A 292 18.39 7.05 -28.68
CA GLY A 292 18.99 7.39 -29.97
C GLY A 292 19.53 8.81 -29.96
N SER A 293 19.85 9.36 -31.14
CA SER A 293 20.16 10.79 -31.25
C SER A 293 18.88 11.63 -31.34
N ALA A 294 18.71 12.57 -30.40
CA ALA A 294 17.55 13.46 -30.39
C ALA A 294 17.53 14.43 -31.58
N THR A 295 18.69 14.76 -32.14
CA THR A 295 18.83 15.61 -33.33
C THR A 295 18.90 14.79 -34.63
N GLY A 296 18.85 13.46 -34.51
CA GLY A 296 19.06 12.54 -35.62
C GLY A 296 20.47 12.63 -36.22
N THR A 297 21.43 13.11 -35.42
CA THR A 297 22.80 13.25 -35.87
C THR A 297 23.39 11.88 -36.20
N GLU A 298 24.19 11.84 -37.25
CA GLU A 298 25.02 10.70 -37.61
C GLU A 298 26.43 11.22 -37.82
N THR A 299 27.41 10.51 -37.24
CA THR A 299 28.82 10.97 -37.26
C THR A 299 29.26 11.18 -38.71
N GLY A 300 29.73 12.39 -39.04
CA GLY A 300 30.23 12.73 -40.38
C GLY A 300 29.16 13.12 -41.40
N ILE A 301 27.87 13.00 -41.05
CA ILE A 301 26.74 13.40 -41.91
C ILE A 301 26.07 14.67 -41.38
N GLY A 302 25.87 14.77 -40.06
CA GLY A 302 25.19 15.90 -39.41
C GLY A 302 23.74 15.59 -39.04
N TRP A 303 22.98 16.62 -38.68
CA TRP A 303 21.62 16.51 -38.14
C TRP A 303 20.59 16.20 -39.23
N ASP A 304 19.55 15.44 -38.89
CA ASP A 304 18.36 15.25 -39.72
C ASP A 304 17.19 14.86 -38.83
N ILE A 305 16.14 15.69 -38.85
CA ILE A 305 14.92 15.45 -38.07
C ILE A 305 14.30 14.07 -38.35
N LYS A 306 14.50 13.51 -39.55
CA LYS A 306 13.97 12.18 -39.93
C LYS A 306 14.63 11.04 -39.17
N ARG A 307 15.83 11.26 -38.64
CA ARG A 307 16.58 10.29 -37.84
C ARG A 307 16.43 10.52 -36.33
N THR A 308 15.70 11.57 -35.92
CA THR A 308 15.46 11.87 -34.50
C THR A 308 14.84 10.69 -33.79
N ARG A 309 15.49 10.27 -32.70
CA ARG A 309 15.00 9.24 -31.78
C ARG A 309 15.36 9.61 -30.35
N PHE A 310 14.37 9.65 -29.46
CA PHE A 310 14.61 9.87 -28.03
C PHE A 310 13.54 9.19 -27.18
N ASN A 311 13.74 9.22 -25.86
CA ASN A 311 12.94 8.47 -24.92
C ASN A 311 12.05 9.40 -24.07
N VAL A 312 10.86 8.93 -23.70
CA VAL A 312 10.00 9.55 -22.70
C VAL A 312 9.69 8.51 -21.63
N ILE A 313 10.13 8.78 -20.40
CA ILE A 313 9.88 7.94 -19.24
C ILE A 313 8.65 8.51 -18.52
N GLU A 314 7.62 7.68 -18.39
CA GLU A 314 6.38 8.03 -17.72
C GLU A 314 6.30 7.40 -16.33
N LEU A 315 6.10 8.22 -15.30
CA LEU A 315 5.87 7.80 -13.92
C LEU A 315 4.37 7.90 -13.62
N HIS A 316 3.71 6.76 -13.43
CA HIS A 316 2.26 6.66 -13.31
C HIS A 316 1.78 6.72 -11.85
N PRO A 317 0.52 7.15 -11.59
CA PRO A 317 -0.07 7.17 -10.25
C PRO A 317 -0.07 5.80 -9.55
N ASP A 318 -0.22 4.72 -10.32
CA ASP A 318 -0.22 3.33 -9.85
C ASP A 318 1.18 2.78 -9.51
N ARG A 319 2.20 3.65 -9.54
CA ARG A 319 3.61 3.35 -9.28
C ARG A 319 4.30 2.50 -10.34
N THR A 320 3.72 2.36 -11.52
CA THR A 320 4.40 1.79 -12.68
C THR A 320 5.26 2.84 -13.41
N VAL A 321 6.33 2.37 -14.04
CA VAL A 321 7.22 3.19 -14.88
C VAL A 321 7.23 2.61 -16.29
N LYS A 322 6.89 3.44 -17.27
CA LYS A 322 6.79 3.04 -18.68
C LYS A 322 7.74 3.87 -19.54
N LEU A 323 8.19 3.31 -20.64
CA LEU A 323 9.02 3.97 -21.64
C LEU A 323 8.26 4.08 -22.96
N LYS A 324 8.24 5.29 -23.51
CA LYS A 324 7.82 5.62 -24.86
C LYS A 324 9.03 6.04 -25.67
N LYS A 325 9.04 5.67 -26.95
CA LYS A 325 10.09 6.05 -27.89
C LYS A 325 9.50 7.04 -28.88
N ILE A 326 10.10 8.22 -28.95
CA ILE A 326 9.72 9.26 -29.88
C ILE A 326 10.59 9.15 -31.12
N THR A 327 9.97 9.11 -32.28
CA THR A 327 10.62 9.04 -33.59
C THR A 327 9.96 10.05 -34.54
N TYR A 328 10.55 10.24 -35.71
CA TYR A 328 9.93 11.01 -36.78
C TYR A 328 9.07 10.11 -37.66
N ASP A 329 7.79 10.44 -37.82
CA ASP A 329 6.91 9.82 -38.80
C ASP A 329 6.94 10.63 -40.11
N SER A 330 7.41 9.99 -41.17
CA SER A 330 7.46 10.57 -42.51
C SER A 330 6.09 10.85 -43.12
N THR A 331 5.03 10.19 -42.63
CA THR A 331 3.67 10.33 -43.16
C THR A 331 3.00 11.59 -42.62
N SER A 332 3.04 11.78 -41.30
CA SER A 332 2.51 12.99 -40.65
C SER A 332 3.50 14.16 -40.62
N GLU A 333 4.74 13.94 -41.10
CA GLU A 333 5.87 14.87 -41.06
C GLU A 333 6.16 15.46 -39.67
N ARG A 334 5.86 14.70 -38.62
CA ARG A 334 5.94 15.14 -37.23
C ARG A 334 6.65 14.11 -36.37
N LEU A 335 7.12 14.56 -35.21
CA LEU A 335 7.55 13.66 -34.16
C LEU A 335 6.31 13.01 -33.55
N VAL A 336 6.34 11.68 -33.43
CA VAL A 336 5.26 10.90 -32.86
C VAL A 336 5.80 9.97 -31.80
N ASP A 337 4.99 9.75 -30.78
CA ASP A 337 5.07 8.51 -30.00
C ASP A 337 4.53 7.42 -30.92
N HIS A 338 5.27 6.34 -31.18
CA HIS A 338 4.73 5.22 -31.96
C HIS A 338 3.60 4.56 -31.14
N ALA A 339 2.40 5.12 -31.22
CA ALA A 339 1.21 4.70 -30.46
C ALA A 339 0.72 3.28 -30.83
N GLU A 340 1.26 2.67 -31.88
CA GLU A 340 1.00 1.28 -32.26
C GLU A 340 1.82 0.26 -31.45
N GLU A 341 2.89 0.68 -30.75
CA GLU A 341 3.63 -0.18 -29.83
C GLU A 341 3.12 0.01 -28.40
N VAL A 342 2.78 -1.11 -27.74
CA VAL A 342 2.45 -1.11 -26.31
C VAL A 342 3.62 -0.50 -25.53
N PRO A 343 3.41 0.54 -24.70
CA PRO A 343 4.50 1.18 -23.95
C PRO A 343 5.33 0.15 -23.18
N ILE A 344 6.65 0.25 -23.27
CA ILE A 344 7.55 -0.73 -22.65
C ILE A 344 7.49 -0.53 -21.13
N ALA A 345 7.02 -1.54 -20.40
CA ALA A 345 7.01 -1.51 -18.94
C ALA A 345 8.46 -1.65 -18.41
N LEU A 346 9.02 -0.56 -17.87
CA LEU A 346 10.36 -0.58 -17.29
C LEU A 346 10.34 -1.16 -15.88
N LEU A 347 9.41 -0.70 -15.03
CA LEU A 347 9.28 -1.11 -13.62
C LEU A 347 7.80 -1.24 -13.24
N SER A 348 7.49 -2.29 -12.50
CA SER A 348 6.21 -2.43 -11.80
C SER A 348 6.22 -1.65 -10.48
N ALA A 349 5.04 -1.48 -9.87
CA ALA A 349 4.91 -0.93 -8.53
C ALA A 349 5.71 -1.73 -7.49
N GLU A 350 5.78 -3.06 -7.63
CA GLU A 350 6.57 -3.92 -6.78
C GLU A 350 8.08 -3.66 -6.94
N ASP A 351 8.57 -3.53 -8.18
CA ASP A 351 9.99 -3.24 -8.45
C ASP A 351 10.45 -1.94 -7.75
N VAL A 352 9.58 -0.91 -7.77
CA VAL A 352 9.84 0.38 -7.11
C VAL A 352 9.88 0.21 -5.59
N ARG A 353 8.87 -0.45 -4.99
CA ARG A 353 8.82 -0.72 -3.54
C ARG A 353 10.00 -1.54 -3.06
N ARG A 354 10.31 -2.61 -3.79
CA ARG A 354 11.43 -3.51 -3.53
C ARG A 354 12.76 -2.77 -3.50
N ALA A 355 13.05 -1.98 -4.54
CA ALA A 355 14.29 -1.21 -4.60
C ALA A 355 14.37 -0.22 -3.43
N SER A 356 13.27 0.47 -3.11
CA SER A 356 13.25 1.39 -1.98
C SER A 356 13.45 0.70 -0.64
N PHE A 357 12.84 -0.46 -0.41
CA PHE A 357 13.02 -1.27 0.80
C PHE A 357 14.47 -1.72 0.93
N LEU A 358 15.04 -2.28 -0.14
CA LEU A 358 16.41 -2.80 -0.10
C LEU A 358 17.46 -1.69 0.07
N ARG A 359 17.25 -0.49 -0.51
CA ARG A 359 18.11 0.68 -0.22
C ARG A 359 18.12 1.01 1.27
N GLN A 360 16.96 0.97 1.93
CA GLN A 360 16.86 1.23 3.35
C GLN A 360 17.60 0.17 4.17
N CYS A 361 17.37 -1.12 3.90
CA CYS A 361 18.09 -2.21 4.57
C CYS A 361 19.61 -2.14 4.36
N ALA A 362 20.05 -1.82 3.15
CA ALA A 362 21.47 -1.70 2.83
C ALA A 362 22.16 -0.57 3.62
N ARG A 363 21.43 0.49 3.97
CA ARG A 363 21.91 1.59 4.81
C ARG A 363 22.01 1.18 6.27
N GLU A 364 20.98 0.53 6.80
CA GLU A 364 20.91 0.14 8.22
C GLU A 364 21.99 -0.90 8.57
N ARG A 365 22.35 -1.79 7.64
CA ARG A 365 23.50 -2.71 7.79
C ARG A 365 24.84 -2.02 8.05
N SER A 366 25.03 -0.76 7.66
CA SER A 366 26.27 -0.04 7.99
C SER A 366 26.32 0.40 9.46
N THR A 367 25.25 0.18 10.24
CA THR A 367 25.10 0.62 11.64
C THR A 367 25.10 -0.54 12.65
N SER A 368 25.63 -1.72 12.29
CA SER A 368 25.87 -2.91 13.15
C SER A 368 24.64 -3.69 13.63
N LEU A 369 23.42 -3.24 13.33
CA LEU A 369 22.20 -4.03 13.48
C LEU A 369 21.78 -4.55 12.10
N ASP A 370 21.81 -5.87 11.91
CA ASP A 370 21.09 -6.51 10.79
C ASP A 370 19.60 -6.27 11.06
N THR A 371 19.04 -5.18 10.54
CA THR A 371 17.61 -4.93 10.68
C THR A 371 16.88 -6.06 9.95
N PRO A 372 16.05 -6.81 10.68
CA PRO A 372 15.53 -8.05 10.18
C PRO A 372 14.47 -7.79 9.10
N ARG A 373 14.35 -8.68 8.10
CA ARG A 373 13.47 -8.50 6.94
C ARG A 373 12.05 -8.85 7.33
N SER A 374 11.45 -8.02 8.18
CA SER A 374 10.19 -8.33 8.84
C SER A 374 9.12 -8.75 7.83
N ARG A 375 8.54 -9.92 8.08
CA ARG A 375 7.35 -10.42 7.38
C ARG A 375 6.22 -10.49 8.37
N ILE A 376 5.03 -10.07 7.93
CA ILE A 376 3.81 -10.16 8.73
C ILE A 376 2.83 -11.07 8.03
N SER A 377 2.26 -12.02 8.77
CA SER A 377 1.10 -12.80 8.35
C SER A 377 -0.04 -12.54 9.32
N LYS A 378 -1.18 -12.04 8.82
CA LYS A 378 -2.42 -11.95 9.58
C LYS A 378 -3.41 -12.97 9.04
N PHE A 379 -3.79 -13.92 9.88
CA PHE A 379 -4.82 -14.90 9.59
C PHE A 379 -6.12 -14.53 10.32
N PHE A 380 -7.22 -14.48 9.57
CA PHE A 380 -8.57 -14.25 10.05
C PHE A 380 -9.42 -15.49 9.77
N ASP A 381 -9.76 -16.24 10.81
CA ASP A 381 -10.63 -17.42 10.76
C ASP A 381 -12.05 -17.03 11.18
N PHE A 382 -12.91 -16.79 10.19
CA PHE A 382 -14.32 -16.54 10.39
C PHE A 382 -15.04 -17.87 10.55
N ARG A 383 -15.77 -18.00 11.65
CA ARG A 383 -16.47 -19.23 12.01
C ARG A 383 -17.97 -19.12 11.80
N ASP A 384 -18.62 -20.27 11.71
CA ASP A 384 -20.07 -20.37 11.54
C ASP A 384 -20.85 -19.66 12.65
N ASN A 385 -20.32 -19.70 13.87
CA ASN A 385 -20.87 -19.03 15.05
C ASN A 385 -20.57 -17.52 15.09
N ARG A 386 -20.11 -16.92 13.98
CA ARG A 386 -19.74 -15.51 13.84
C ARG A 386 -18.48 -15.09 14.62
N ASP A 387 -17.79 -15.99 15.27
CA ASP A 387 -16.50 -15.67 15.87
C ASP A 387 -15.46 -15.41 14.77
N ILE A 388 -14.56 -14.45 15.04
CA ILE A 388 -13.39 -14.20 14.22
C ILE A 388 -12.18 -14.47 15.11
N LEU A 389 -11.46 -15.54 14.84
CA LEU A 389 -10.16 -15.78 15.45
C LEU A 389 -9.09 -15.08 14.60
N ILE A 390 -8.27 -14.26 15.25
CA ILE A 390 -7.20 -13.49 14.60
C ILE A 390 -5.87 -13.98 15.12
N THR A 391 -4.97 -14.33 14.21
CA THR A 391 -3.58 -14.65 14.51
C THR A 391 -2.68 -13.74 13.68
N GLU A 392 -1.80 -12.99 14.34
CA GLU A 392 -0.77 -12.19 13.69
C GLU A 392 0.59 -12.76 14.04
N THR A 393 1.32 -13.23 13.04
CA THR A 393 2.70 -13.69 13.18
C THR A 393 3.64 -12.70 12.50
N ARG A 394 4.65 -12.26 13.23
CA ARG A 394 5.79 -11.48 12.72
C ARG A 394 7.04 -12.35 12.80
N THR A 395 7.82 -12.40 11.73
CA THR A 395 9.13 -13.09 11.73
C THR A 395 10.23 -12.10 11.46
N GLU A 396 11.40 -12.35 12.04
CA GLU A 396 12.55 -11.47 11.92
C GLU A 396 12.12 -10.02 12.23
N CYS A 397 11.75 -9.75 13.47
CA CYS A 397 11.33 -8.42 13.91
C CYS A 397 12.12 -7.97 15.13
N ILE A 398 11.94 -6.71 15.52
CA ILE A 398 12.50 -6.14 16.73
C ILE A 398 11.37 -5.81 17.71
N VAL A 399 11.65 -5.94 19.01
CA VAL A 399 10.71 -5.67 20.09
C VAL A 399 11.43 -4.87 21.17
N GLU A 400 10.75 -3.86 21.70
CA GLU A 400 11.17 -3.06 22.86
C GLU A 400 10.60 -3.67 24.16
N ASN A 401 10.86 -3.04 25.31
CA ASN A 401 10.32 -3.51 26.59
C ASN A 401 8.78 -3.51 26.65
N THR A 402 8.14 -2.67 25.85
CA THR A 402 6.68 -2.59 25.72
C THR A 402 6.27 -2.80 24.27
N TYR A 403 5.22 -3.59 24.07
CA TYR A 403 4.64 -3.84 22.77
C TYR A 403 3.12 -3.63 22.81
N VAL A 404 2.58 -2.89 21.84
CA VAL A 404 1.15 -2.55 21.79
C VAL A 404 0.50 -3.20 20.58
N THR A 405 -0.69 -3.75 20.76
CA THR A 405 -1.52 -4.26 19.67
C THR A 405 -2.86 -3.56 19.63
N HIS A 406 -3.22 -3.08 18.44
CA HIS A 406 -4.51 -2.43 18.19
C HIS A 406 -5.44 -3.34 17.38
N THR A 407 -6.72 -3.29 17.71
CA THR A 407 -7.78 -3.95 16.93
C THR A 407 -9.07 -3.12 17.00
N CYS A 408 -9.90 -3.20 15.98
CA CYS A 408 -11.21 -2.55 15.96
C CYS A 408 -12.20 -3.40 15.20
N ASN A 409 -13.45 -3.42 15.66
CA ASN A 409 -14.58 -4.03 14.96
C ASN A 409 -15.89 -3.43 15.48
N ARG A 410 -16.80 -3.08 14.58
CA ARG A 410 -18.09 -2.44 14.93
C ARG A 410 -19.18 -3.45 15.33
N SER A 411 -18.82 -4.73 15.42
CA SER A 411 -19.64 -5.86 15.86
C SER A 411 -18.84 -6.80 16.75
N GLY A 412 -19.55 -7.53 17.62
CA GLY A 412 -18.95 -8.48 18.55
C GLY A 412 -18.24 -7.83 19.73
N PHE A 413 -17.51 -8.65 20.48
CA PHE A 413 -16.71 -8.23 21.64
C PHE A 413 -15.41 -9.05 21.74
N LEU A 414 -14.38 -8.48 22.37
CA LEU A 414 -13.05 -9.07 22.44
C LEU A 414 -12.86 -10.07 23.58
N THR A 415 -11.96 -11.02 23.36
CA THR A 415 -11.21 -11.73 24.42
C THR A 415 -9.89 -11.02 24.66
N ASP A 416 -9.17 -11.41 25.72
CA ASP A 416 -7.79 -11.01 25.94
C ASP A 416 -6.88 -11.37 24.75
N ALA A 417 -5.80 -10.61 24.60
CA ALA A 417 -4.74 -10.89 23.66
C ALA A 417 -3.70 -11.82 24.31
N ALA A 418 -3.38 -12.93 23.64
CA ALA A 418 -2.24 -13.76 23.97
C ALA A 418 -1.08 -13.43 23.03
N MET A 419 0.14 -13.43 23.55
CA MET A 419 1.37 -13.23 22.79
C MET A 419 2.40 -14.29 23.17
N ASP A 420 3.04 -14.85 22.15
CA ASP A 420 4.19 -15.75 22.25
C ASP A 420 5.37 -15.13 21.47
N ILE A 421 6.52 -15.02 22.13
CA ILE A 421 7.75 -14.52 21.54
C ILE A 421 8.79 -15.64 21.57
N GLU A 422 9.36 -15.90 20.40
CA GLU A 422 10.51 -16.77 20.24
C GLU A 422 11.76 -15.94 19.94
N TRP A 423 12.71 -15.94 20.86
CA TRP A 423 13.94 -15.18 20.78
C TRP A 423 15.00 -15.91 19.94
N TYR A 424 15.97 -15.16 19.38
CA TYR A 424 17.09 -15.79 18.66
C TYR A 424 17.98 -16.67 19.54
N THR A 425 17.95 -16.47 20.86
CA THR A 425 18.62 -17.33 21.84
C THR A 425 17.98 -18.72 21.96
N GLY A 426 16.78 -18.91 21.39
CA GLY A 426 15.97 -20.13 21.55
C GLY A 426 15.06 -20.11 22.78
N ALA A 427 15.10 -19.05 23.60
CA ALA A 427 14.14 -18.86 24.68
C ALA A 427 12.75 -18.49 24.13
N SER A 428 11.70 -18.74 24.93
CA SER A 428 10.34 -18.29 24.64
C SER A 428 9.76 -17.45 25.78
N THR A 429 8.86 -16.54 25.44
CA THR A 429 8.13 -15.69 26.39
C THR A 429 6.66 -15.64 26.02
N GLU A 430 5.80 -16.04 26.96
CA GLU A 430 4.35 -15.99 26.81
C GLU A 430 3.76 -14.94 27.75
N GLN A 431 2.84 -14.14 27.24
CA GLN A 431 2.13 -13.13 28.03
C GLN A 431 0.69 -12.98 27.53
N SER A 432 -0.22 -12.67 28.43
CA SER A 432 -1.57 -12.24 28.11
C SER A 432 -1.80 -10.79 28.54
N SER A 433 -2.61 -10.06 27.79
CA SER A 433 -3.00 -8.69 28.11
C SER A 433 -4.46 -8.45 27.75
N GLU A 434 -5.17 -7.76 28.64
CA GLU A 434 -6.56 -7.36 28.42
C GLU A 434 -6.61 -6.22 27.39
N PHE A 435 -7.62 -6.24 26.52
CA PHE A 435 -7.90 -5.11 25.62
C PHE A 435 -8.63 -3.99 26.35
N LYS A 436 -8.03 -2.81 26.35
CA LYS A 436 -8.65 -1.58 26.83
C LYS A 436 -9.15 -0.75 25.66
N ARG A 437 -10.31 -0.13 25.84
CA ARG A 437 -10.92 0.70 24.81
C ARG A 437 -10.13 1.99 24.60
N THR A 438 -9.95 2.41 23.35
CA THR A 438 -9.32 3.69 23.02
C THR A 438 -10.36 4.78 22.74
N ASN A 439 -9.94 6.05 22.80
CA ASN A 439 -10.81 7.20 22.54
C ASN A 439 -11.02 7.51 21.04
N ASP A 440 -10.51 6.65 20.15
CA ASP A 440 -10.41 6.93 18.70
C ASP A 440 -11.75 6.78 17.94
N GLY A 441 -12.85 6.50 18.65
CA GLY A 441 -14.11 6.08 18.04
C GLY A 441 -13.97 4.72 17.33
N ASN A 442 -15.01 4.29 16.62
CA ASN A 442 -15.04 3.05 15.83
C ASN A 442 -14.92 1.71 16.59
N ASN A 443 -15.13 1.71 17.91
CA ASN A 443 -14.98 0.52 18.75
C ASN A 443 -13.56 -0.09 18.65
N SER A 444 -12.58 0.78 18.91
CA SER A 444 -11.16 0.49 18.85
C SER A 444 -10.62 0.14 20.24
N TYR A 445 -9.68 -0.79 20.28
CA TYR A 445 -9.08 -1.32 21.50
C TYR A 445 -7.57 -1.50 21.33
N GLU A 446 -6.85 -1.41 22.44
CA GLU A 446 -5.43 -1.69 22.53
C GLU A 446 -5.13 -2.66 23.69
N ALA A 447 -4.18 -3.56 23.46
CA ALA A 447 -3.60 -4.43 24.48
C ALA A 447 -2.12 -4.10 24.61
N VAL A 448 -1.65 -3.88 25.84
CA VAL A 448 -0.27 -3.48 26.15
C VAL A 448 0.44 -4.65 26.83
N PHE A 449 1.52 -5.12 26.20
CA PHE A 449 2.42 -6.13 26.71
C PHE A 449 3.67 -5.43 27.24
N ALA A 450 3.87 -5.44 28.55
CA ALA A 450 4.95 -4.71 29.21
C ALA A 450 5.96 -5.66 29.89
N ASN A 451 7.16 -5.14 30.14
CA ASN A 451 8.27 -5.87 30.76
C ASN A 451 8.74 -7.09 29.95
N LEU A 452 8.76 -6.98 28.62
CA LEU A 452 9.09 -8.09 27.72
C LEU A 452 10.58 -8.46 27.75
N THR A 453 11.44 -7.44 27.85
CA THR A 453 12.90 -7.60 27.72
C THR A 453 13.61 -7.38 29.05
N GLY A 454 12.96 -6.70 30.00
CA GLY A 454 13.54 -6.35 31.29
C GLY A 454 14.53 -5.17 31.25
N ASP A 455 14.69 -4.54 30.08
CA ASP A 455 15.49 -3.32 29.89
C ASP A 455 14.94 -2.48 28.72
N ASP A 456 15.37 -1.22 28.61
CA ASP A 456 14.90 -0.30 27.57
C ASP A 456 15.63 -0.48 26.21
N ARG A 457 16.32 -1.61 25.99
CA ARG A 457 17.02 -1.87 24.73
C ARG A 457 16.08 -2.53 23.71
N ILE A 458 16.44 -2.42 22.44
CA ILE A 458 15.76 -3.10 21.34
C ILE A 458 16.35 -4.50 21.20
N HIS A 459 15.49 -5.53 21.16
CA HIS A 459 15.90 -6.92 21.03
C HIS A 459 15.39 -7.54 19.73
N GLY A 460 16.24 -8.35 19.10
CA GLY A 460 15.86 -9.13 17.92
C GLY A 460 15.02 -10.34 18.29
N VAL A 461 13.94 -10.57 17.54
CA VAL A 461 12.99 -11.64 17.74
C VAL A 461 12.91 -12.51 16.47
N ARG A 462 13.00 -13.82 16.66
CA ARG A 462 12.89 -14.79 15.57
C ARG A 462 11.46 -14.87 15.07
N ARG A 463 10.51 -14.99 15.99
CA ARG A 463 9.08 -15.04 15.72
C ARG A 463 8.30 -14.42 16.88
N LEU A 464 7.36 -13.54 16.58
CA LEU A 464 6.36 -13.02 17.49
C LEU A 464 4.99 -13.43 16.98
N SER A 465 4.18 -14.09 17.80
CA SER A 465 2.83 -14.51 17.46
C SER A 465 1.84 -13.91 18.44
N LYS A 466 0.76 -13.34 17.92
CA LYS A 466 -0.33 -12.76 18.71
C LYS A 466 -1.63 -13.41 18.31
N GLN A 467 -2.49 -13.66 19.28
CA GLN A 467 -3.79 -14.26 19.04
C GLN A 467 -4.86 -13.59 19.90
N TRP A 468 -5.99 -13.28 19.29
CA TRP A 468 -7.18 -12.79 19.99
C TRP A 468 -8.43 -13.16 19.20
N LYS A 469 -9.59 -13.08 19.84
CA LYS A 469 -10.87 -13.43 19.22
C LYS A 469 -11.88 -12.30 19.37
N TRP A 470 -12.52 -11.95 18.27
CA TRP A 470 -13.79 -11.22 18.28
C TRP A 470 -14.93 -12.23 18.33
N ASN A 471 -15.57 -12.35 19.48
CA ASN A 471 -16.75 -13.18 19.62
C ASN A 471 -17.91 -12.51 18.89
N CYS A 472 -18.58 -13.26 18.02
CA CYS A 472 -19.71 -12.75 17.22
C CYS A 472 -19.40 -11.46 16.45
N GLY A 473 -18.14 -11.33 16.01
CA GLY A 473 -17.65 -10.16 15.29
C GLY A 473 -17.97 -10.17 13.80
N ALA A 474 -18.23 -11.34 13.21
CA ALA A 474 -18.46 -11.51 11.78
C ALA A 474 -19.87 -11.10 11.36
N VAL A 475 -19.97 -10.46 10.20
CA VAL A 475 -21.24 -10.13 9.55
C VAL A 475 -21.28 -10.83 8.19
N PHE A 476 -22.28 -11.68 7.99
CA PHE A 476 -22.40 -12.49 6.78
C PHE A 476 -23.58 -12.06 5.90
N SER A 477 -24.49 -11.20 6.37
CA SER A 477 -25.65 -10.78 5.60
C SER A 477 -26.02 -9.31 5.68
N VAL A 478 -26.77 -8.84 4.67
CA VAL A 478 -27.32 -7.48 4.61
C VAL A 478 -28.27 -7.18 5.79
N GLU A 479 -28.98 -8.19 6.29
CA GLU A 479 -29.88 -8.03 7.45
C GLU A 479 -29.10 -7.76 8.73
N GLU A 480 -28.00 -8.49 8.94
CA GLU A 480 -27.10 -8.27 10.08
C GLU A 480 -26.45 -6.88 10.00
N ILE A 481 -26.03 -6.42 8.81
CA ILE A 481 -25.51 -5.05 8.61
C ILE A 481 -26.50 -3.98 9.09
N LYS A 482 -27.79 -4.13 8.75
CA LYS A 482 -28.84 -3.17 9.16
C LYS A 482 -29.04 -3.09 10.67
N SER A 483 -28.65 -4.14 11.41
CA SER A 483 -28.69 -4.15 12.88
C SER A 483 -27.55 -3.34 13.53
N ILE A 484 -26.57 -2.90 12.75
CA ILE A 484 -25.39 -2.15 13.22
C ILE A 484 -25.61 -0.65 12.96
N PRO A 485 -25.81 0.20 13.99
CA PRO A 485 -26.20 1.61 13.78
C PRO A 485 -25.18 2.46 13.01
N ASP A 486 -23.88 2.23 13.23
CA ASP A 486 -22.83 2.75 12.35
C ASP A 486 -21.95 1.57 11.90
N SER A 487 -22.30 1.01 10.75
CA SER A 487 -21.65 -0.17 10.18
C SER A 487 -20.30 0.14 9.50
N GLY A 488 -19.95 1.42 9.33
CA GLY A 488 -18.75 1.85 8.60
C GLY A 488 -18.93 1.83 7.07
N GLU A 489 -17.91 2.29 6.35
CA GLU A 489 -17.96 2.52 4.89
C GLU A 489 -18.26 1.23 4.09
N PHE A 490 -17.46 0.18 4.27
CA PHE A 490 -17.61 -1.07 3.51
C PHE A 490 -18.96 -1.77 3.76
N ARG A 491 -19.41 -1.83 5.02
CA ARG A 491 -20.71 -2.47 5.33
C ARG A 491 -21.89 -1.64 4.84
N LYS A 492 -21.80 -0.31 4.73
CA LYS A 492 -22.83 0.50 4.05
C LYS A 492 -22.99 0.13 2.58
N GLU A 493 -21.96 -0.44 1.96
CA GLU A 493 -21.97 -0.98 0.61
C GLU A 493 -22.29 -2.49 0.55
N ASN A 494 -22.80 -3.07 1.64
CA ASN A 494 -23.09 -4.50 1.78
C ASN A 494 -21.84 -5.39 1.60
N ARG A 495 -20.70 -4.95 2.13
CA ARG A 495 -19.45 -5.71 2.10
C ARG A 495 -18.90 -5.93 3.49
N GLU A 496 -18.33 -7.11 3.72
CA GLU A 496 -17.47 -7.38 4.87
C GLU A 496 -16.00 -7.24 4.45
N PHE A 497 -15.11 -7.06 5.42
CA PHE A 497 -13.70 -6.86 5.14
C PHE A 497 -12.78 -7.23 6.32
N VAL A 498 -11.51 -7.44 6.00
CA VAL A 498 -10.40 -7.43 6.96
C VAL A 498 -9.36 -6.42 6.52
N ALA A 499 -8.52 -5.98 7.46
CA ALA A 499 -7.46 -5.04 7.14
C ALA A 499 -6.20 -5.28 7.97
N ALA A 500 -5.06 -4.92 7.37
CA ALA A 500 -3.78 -4.86 8.05
C ALA A 500 -3.13 -3.49 7.80
N PHE A 501 -2.74 -2.80 8.88
CA PHE A 501 -1.96 -1.57 8.82
C PHE A 501 -0.47 -1.91 8.87
N VAL A 502 0.31 -1.22 8.04
CA VAL A 502 1.76 -1.41 7.93
C VAL A 502 2.45 -0.19 8.56
N ASP A 503 2.95 -0.38 9.77
CA ASP A 503 3.61 0.64 10.60
C ASP A 503 5.13 0.69 10.43
N ILE A 504 5.72 -0.37 9.87
CA ILE A 504 7.15 -0.53 9.60
C ILE A 504 7.39 -0.90 8.14
N ASP A 505 8.63 -0.78 7.68
CA ASP A 505 8.99 -1.32 6.37
C ASP A 505 9.04 -2.85 6.47
N LEU A 506 8.33 -3.54 5.56
CA LEU A 506 8.20 -4.99 5.54
C LEU A 506 8.74 -5.55 4.23
N GLU A 507 9.32 -6.74 4.28
CA GLU A 507 9.59 -7.51 3.06
C GLU A 507 8.29 -8.06 2.47
N GLU A 508 7.34 -8.45 3.33
CA GLU A 508 6.09 -9.05 2.90
C GLU A 508 4.98 -8.87 3.96
N LEU A 509 3.77 -8.63 3.47
CA LEU A 509 2.52 -8.74 4.23
C LEU A 509 1.64 -9.81 3.60
N ASN A 510 1.21 -10.79 4.38
CA ASN A 510 0.21 -11.77 4.01
C ASN A 510 -1.07 -11.53 4.81
N ILE A 511 -2.20 -11.44 4.11
CA ILE A 511 -3.53 -11.39 4.72
C ILE A 511 -4.27 -12.65 4.27
N LEU A 512 -4.45 -13.58 5.20
CA LEU A 512 -5.15 -14.83 4.98
C LEU A 512 -6.53 -14.74 5.64
N VAL A 513 -7.58 -15.05 4.88
CA VAL A 513 -8.96 -15.09 5.38
C VAL A 513 -9.51 -16.47 5.11
N LYS A 514 -10.12 -17.07 6.13
CA LYS A 514 -10.94 -18.27 6.00
C LYS A 514 -12.38 -17.92 6.33
N LEU A 515 -13.27 -18.16 5.39
CA LEU A 515 -14.71 -17.99 5.51
C LEU A 515 -15.39 -19.37 5.50
N PRO A 516 -16.54 -19.51 6.17
CA PRO A 516 -17.36 -20.69 5.97
C PRO A 516 -17.87 -20.78 4.53
N GLU A 517 -17.97 -22.01 4.01
CA GLU A 517 -18.24 -22.28 2.59
C GLU A 517 -19.53 -21.62 2.09
N GLN A 518 -20.60 -21.66 2.87
CA GLN A 518 -21.90 -21.06 2.54
C GLN A 518 -21.91 -19.53 2.50
N PHE A 519 -20.85 -18.87 2.98
CA PHE A 519 -20.69 -17.42 2.95
C PHE A 519 -19.47 -16.98 2.12
N ALA A 520 -18.72 -17.93 1.56
CA ALA A 520 -17.54 -17.62 0.78
C ALA A 520 -17.95 -17.09 -0.61
N PRO A 521 -17.45 -15.91 -1.01
CA PRO A 521 -17.72 -15.35 -2.34
C PRO A 521 -16.92 -16.10 -3.42
N ASP A 522 -17.23 -15.81 -4.67
CA ASP A 522 -16.28 -16.12 -5.75
C ASP A 522 -15.06 -15.19 -5.69
N VAL A 523 -13.91 -15.68 -6.18
CA VAL A 523 -12.65 -14.92 -6.12
C VAL A 523 -12.76 -13.59 -6.88
N ASP A 524 -13.59 -13.53 -7.92
CA ASP A 524 -13.80 -12.34 -8.73
C ASP A 524 -14.65 -11.26 -8.04
N GLU A 525 -15.34 -11.61 -6.96
CA GLU A 525 -16.12 -10.66 -6.16
C GLU A 525 -15.28 -10.02 -5.05
N ILE A 526 -14.07 -10.53 -4.81
CA ILE A 526 -13.13 -9.99 -3.83
C ILE A 526 -12.44 -8.76 -4.41
N CYS A 527 -12.45 -7.70 -3.63
CA CYS A 527 -11.80 -6.43 -3.94
C CYS A 527 -10.68 -6.16 -2.95
N VAL A 528 -9.61 -5.56 -3.45
CA VAL A 528 -8.49 -5.08 -2.63
C VAL A 528 -8.52 -3.57 -2.62
N PHE A 529 -8.42 -2.98 -1.43
CA PHE A 529 -8.33 -1.53 -1.25
C PHE A 529 -7.06 -1.17 -0.49
N THR A 530 -6.58 0.04 -0.73
CA THR A 530 -5.49 0.66 0.01
C THR A 530 -5.94 1.99 0.57
N GLN A 531 -5.49 2.30 1.79
CA GLN A 531 -5.79 3.55 2.47
C GLN A 531 -4.49 4.09 3.07
N LEU A 532 -4.11 5.32 2.72
CA LEU A 532 -2.97 6.01 3.31
C LEU A 532 -3.46 6.77 4.56
N ASP A 533 -2.90 6.45 5.74
CA ASP A 533 -3.31 7.05 7.01
C ASP A 533 -4.85 7.14 7.17
N ASN A 534 -5.39 8.37 7.16
CA ASN A 534 -6.80 8.68 7.34
C ASN A 534 -7.53 9.08 6.04
N ASP A 535 -6.89 8.89 4.88
CA ASP A 535 -7.52 9.16 3.58
C ASP A 535 -8.68 8.19 3.30
N LYS A 536 -9.46 8.45 2.25
CA LYS A 536 -10.51 7.52 1.81
C LYS A 536 -9.86 6.27 1.19
N ALA A 537 -10.36 5.08 1.52
CA ALA A 537 -9.91 3.84 0.90
C ALA A 537 -10.15 3.88 -0.63
N GLN A 538 -9.13 3.48 -1.39
CA GLN A 538 -9.17 3.44 -2.86
C GLN A 538 -9.01 1.99 -3.35
N PRO A 539 -9.76 1.56 -4.38
CA PRO A 539 -9.56 0.25 -5.01
C PRO A 539 -8.13 0.12 -5.58
N HIS A 540 -7.55 -1.08 -5.48
CA HIS A 540 -6.18 -1.35 -5.93
C HIS A 540 -6.11 -2.58 -6.86
N GLU A 541 -6.41 -2.37 -8.14
CA GLU A 541 -6.61 -3.43 -9.13
C GLU A 541 -5.37 -4.31 -9.37
N SER A 542 -4.15 -3.74 -9.31
CA SER A 542 -2.94 -4.54 -9.48
C SER A 542 -2.67 -5.50 -8.32
N LEU A 543 -3.13 -5.18 -7.10
CA LEU A 543 -3.01 -6.08 -5.95
C LEU A 543 -4.14 -7.10 -5.90
N ARG A 544 -5.32 -6.81 -6.47
CA ARG A 544 -6.38 -7.81 -6.68
C ARG A 544 -5.84 -9.05 -7.38
N LYS A 545 -4.95 -8.88 -8.38
CA LYS A 545 -4.31 -10.00 -9.10
C LYS A 545 -3.42 -10.90 -8.22
N HIS A 546 -3.10 -10.46 -7.01
CA HIS A 546 -2.31 -11.22 -6.04
C HIS A 546 -3.18 -11.96 -5.00
N VAL A 547 -4.52 -11.89 -5.14
CA VAL A 547 -5.44 -12.68 -4.32
C VAL A 547 -5.49 -14.10 -4.88
N ASN A 548 -5.13 -15.06 -4.04
CA ASN A 548 -5.20 -16.49 -4.36
C ASN A 548 -6.31 -17.15 -3.54
N LYS A 549 -7.11 -18.02 -4.17
CA LYS A 549 -8.11 -18.87 -3.48
C LYS A 549 -7.50 -20.25 -3.24
N TYR A 550 -7.63 -20.75 -2.01
CA TYR A 550 -7.18 -22.08 -1.62
C TYR A 550 -8.37 -22.90 -1.10
N GLY A 551 -8.80 -23.92 -1.84
CA GLY A 551 -9.97 -24.72 -1.46
C GLY A 551 -11.25 -23.89 -1.27
N ASN A 552 -12.13 -24.37 -0.40
CA ASN A 552 -13.42 -23.72 -0.12
C ASN A 552 -13.24 -22.64 0.96
N GLY A 553 -13.46 -21.38 0.57
CA GLY A 553 -13.53 -20.24 1.49
C GLY A 553 -12.22 -19.68 2.03
N ILE A 554 -11.04 -20.14 1.59
CA ILE A 554 -9.75 -19.56 2.00
C ILE A 554 -9.20 -18.65 0.90
N PHE A 555 -8.84 -17.42 1.28
CA PHE A 555 -8.29 -16.40 0.40
C PHE A 555 -7.01 -15.82 0.99
N ASN A 556 -5.98 -15.68 0.18
CA ASN A 556 -4.70 -15.09 0.59
C ASN A 556 -4.37 -13.91 -0.31
N LEU A 557 -4.19 -12.74 0.29
CA LEU A 557 -3.58 -11.59 -0.35
C LEU A 557 -2.12 -11.48 0.10
N ARG A 558 -1.20 -11.76 -0.84
CA ARG A 558 0.23 -11.59 -0.64
C ARG A 558 0.67 -10.24 -1.20
N ILE A 559 1.31 -9.42 -0.36
CA ILE A 559 1.75 -8.07 -0.70
C ILE A 559 3.25 -7.96 -0.48
N PRO A 560 4.06 -8.08 -1.54
CA PRO A 560 5.51 -7.89 -1.43
C PRO A 560 5.84 -6.40 -1.27
N TYR A 561 6.74 -6.14 -0.32
CA TYR A 561 7.26 -4.82 0.02
C TYR A 561 6.16 -3.77 0.21
N PRO A 562 5.19 -3.96 1.12
CA PRO A 562 4.09 -3.02 1.28
C PRO A 562 4.60 -1.63 1.70
N TYR A 563 3.85 -0.60 1.34
CA TYR A 563 4.16 0.77 1.77
C TYR A 563 3.83 0.95 3.25
N LYS A 564 4.78 1.52 3.99
CA LYS A 564 4.57 2.03 5.36
C LYS A 564 3.46 3.09 5.36
N ARG A 565 2.68 3.15 6.44
CA ARG A 565 1.48 3.98 6.66
C ARG A 565 0.26 3.63 5.83
N TYR A 566 0.33 2.54 5.05
CA TYR A 566 -0.83 2.05 4.33
C TYR A 566 -1.57 0.99 5.14
N LYS A 567 -2.88 1.07 5.08
CA LYS A 567 -3.81 0.01 5.45
C LYS A 567 -4.23 -0.72 4.17
N TYR A 568 -3.96 -2.03 4.16
CA TYR A 568 -4.36 -2.93 3.08
C TYR A 568 -5.61 -3.68 3.50
N ILE A 569 -6.63 -3.65 2.64
CA ILE A 569 -7.98 -4.10 2.96
C ILE A 569 -8.40 -5.15 1.93
N LEU A 570 -8.83 -6.31 2.41
CA LEU A 570 -9.45 -7.36 1.61
C LEU A 570 -10.96 -7.35 1.91
N SER A 571 -11.79 -7.15 0.91
CA SER A 571 -13.24 -6.97 1.09
C SER A 571 -14.06 -7.80 0.11
N TRP A 572 -15.19 -8.33 0.56
CA TRP A 572 -16.11 -9.19 -0.20
C TRP A 572 -17.57 -8.83 0.05
N PRO A 573 -18.49 -9.11 -0.89
CA PRO A 573 -19.92 -8.93 -0.65
C PRO A 573 -20.44 -9.88 0.45
N VAL A 574 -21.41 -9.42 1.23
CA VAL A 574 -22.18 -10.28 2.15
C VAL A 574 -23.40 -10.88 1.43
N VAL A 575 -23.94 -12.00 1.94
CA VAL A 575 -25.13 -12.59 1.33
C VAL A 575 -26.37 -11.71 1.54
N THR A 576 -27.25 -11.67 0.55
CA THR A 576 -28.46 -10.82 0.62
C THR A 576 -29.46 -11.29 1.67
N LYS A 577 -29.56 -12.61 1.85
CA LYS A 577 -30.31 -13.27 2.92
C LYS A 577 -29.45 -14.38 3.48
N LEU A 578 -29.51 -14.58 4.80
CA LEU A 578 -28.94 -15.78 5.40
C LEU A 578 -29.58 -17.01 4.72
N PRO A 579 -28.82 -18.09 4.50
CA PRO A 579 -29.41 -19.40 4.25
C PRO A 579 -30.27 -19.71 5.47
N VAL A 580 -31.57 -19.41 5.40
CA VAL A 580 -32.47 -19.59 6.53
C VAL A 580 -32.55 -21.10 6.76
N ASP A 581 -31.99 -21.59 7.87
CA ASP A 581 -32.45 -22.87 8.36
C ASP A 581 -33.93 -22.67 8.70
N LYS A 582 -34.83 -23.36 7.99
CA LYS A 582 -36.28 -23.28 8.22
C LYS A 582 -36.65 -23.52 9.69
N ARG A 583 -35.74 -24.12 10.45
CA ARG A 583 -35.81 -24.30 11.90
C ARG A 583 -35.82 -22.97 12.68
N ASP A 584 -34.94 -22.01 12.41
CA ASP A 584 -34.78 -20.81 13.29
C ASP A 584 -36.00 -19.89 13.26
N SER A 585 -36.59 -19.68 12.08
CA SER A 585 -37.83 -18.91 11.94
C SER A 585 -39.03 -19.59 12.61
N ALA A 586 -39.10 -20.93 12.57
CA ALA A 586 -40.13 -21.70 13.26
C ALA A 586 -39.94 -21.66 14.79
N ILE A 587 -38.69 -21.67 15.25
CA ILE A 587 -38.35 -21.59 16.68
C ILE A 587 -38.65 -20.21 17.25
N ALA A 588 -38.26 -19.11 16.60
CA ALA A 588 -38.57 -17.77 17.08
C ALA A 588 -40.09 -17.53 17.19
N LYS A 589 -40.86 -18.08 16.23
CA LYS A 589 -42.32 -18.11 16.29
C LYS A 589 -42.82 -18.94 17.48
N ASN A 590 -42.28 -20.15 17.68
CA ASN A 590 -42.67 -21.03 18.79
C ASN A 590 -42.34 -20.43 20.17
N ILE A 591 -41.19 -19.77 20.33
CA ILE A 591 -40.81 -19.10 21.57
C ILE A 591 -41.81 -17.98 21.86
N ARG A 592 -42.25 -17.23 20.84
CA ARG A 592 -43.28 -16.22 21.01
C ARG A 592 -44.61 -16.82 21.43
N ASP A 593 -45.07 -17.83 20.71
CA ASP A 593 -46.35 -18.50 20.95
C ASP A 593 -46.38 -19.23 22.31
N ALA A 594 -45.23 -19.66 22.81
CA ALA A 594 -45.08 -20.38 24.08
C ALA A 594 -44.47 -19.54 25.22
N SER A 595 -44.28 -18.23 25.04
CA SER A 595 -43.51 -17.36 25.94
C SER A 595 -43.92 -17.47 27.41
N SER A 596 -45.23 -17.47 27.72
CA SER A 596 -45.74 -17.59 29.10
C SER A 596 -45.41 -18.94 29.74
N GLN A 597 -45.48 -20.03 28.97
CA GLN A 597 -45.14 -21.37 29.46
C GLN A 597 -43.63 -21.50 29.67
N ILE A 598 -42.82 -21.01 28.72
CA ILE A 598 -41.36 -20.99 28.82
C ILE A 598 -40.94 -20.24 30.09
N LEU A 599 -41.54 -19.08 30.36
CA LEU A 599 -41.24 -18.32 31.57
C LEU A 599 -41.60 -19.11 32.84
N THR A 600 -42.74 -19.80 32.86
CA THR A 600 -43.15 -20.63 34.01
C THR A 600 -42.18 -21.78 34.25
N ASP A 601 -41.73 -22.44 33.18
CA ASP A 601 -40.77 -23.53 33.26
C ASP A 601 -39.39 -23.04 33.72
N ILE A 602 -38.94 -21.90 33.20
CA ILE A 602 -37.72 -21.23 33.67
C ILE A 602 -37.83 -20.92 35.16
N MET A 603 -38.94 -20.34 35.61
CA MET A 603 -39.13 -20.04 37.04
C MET A 603 -39.12 -21.29 37.91
N ARG A 604 -39.66 -22.42 37.44
CA ARG A 604 -39.57 -23.70 38.16
C ARG A 604 -38.12 -24.14 38.31
N ILE A 605 -37.34 -24.06 37.24
CA ILE A 605 -35.91 -24.39 37.27
C ILE A 605 -35.17 -23.43 38.20
N LEU A 606 -35.36 -22.13 38.07
CA LEU A 606 -34.71 -21.14 38.95
C LEU A 606 -35.10 -21.34 40.43
N GLY A 607 -36.34 -21.77 40.70
CA GLY A 607 -36.83 -22.08 42.04
C GLY A 607 -36.16 -23.31 42.67
N GLU A 608 -35.84 -24.34 41.88
CA GLU A 608 -35.03 -25.49 42.33
C GLU A 608 -33.61 -25.06 42.77
N TRP A 609 -33.15 -23.89 42.32
CA TRP A 609 -31.79 -23.37 42.54
C TRP A 609 -31.74 -22.20 43.53
N LYS A 610 -32.79 -22.00 44.33
CA LYS A 610 -32.87 -20.99 45.41
C LYS A 610 -32.70 -19.54 44.95
N ILE A 611 -33.02 -19.21 43.70
CA ILE A 611 -33.11 -17.80 43.29
C ILE A 611 -34.28 -17.12 44.05
N PRO A 612 -34.10 -15.93 44.64
CA PRO A 612 -35.15 -15.27 45.43
C PRO A 612 -36.43 -15.08 44.61
N GLU A 613 -37.58 -15.38 45.19
CA GLU A 613 -38.90 -15.16 44.54
C GLU A 613 -39.16 -13.69 44.18
N THR A 614 -38.41 -12.77 44.80
CA THR A 614 -38.42 -11.32 44.54
C THR A 614 -37.67 -10.93 43.26
N SER A 615 -37.03 -11.87 42.55
CA SER A 615 -36.28 -11.58 41.33
C SER A 615 -37.20 -11.21 40.16
N ASN A 616 -36.80 -10.20 39.39
CA ASN A 616 -37.50 -9.77 38.19
C ASN A 616 -37.06 -10.61 37.00
N VAL A 617 -37.99 -11.36 36.39
CA VAL A 617 -37.68 -12.18 35.22
C VAL A 617 -38.54 -11.74 34.05
N ALA A 618 -37.90 -11.49 32.91
CA ALA A 618 -38.56 -11.03 31.69
C ALA A 618 -37.96 -11.70 30.45
N LEU A 619 -38.83 -12.03 29.50
CA LEU A 619 -38.44 -12.56 28.20
C LEU A 619 -38.60 -11.48 27.14
N TYR A 620 -37.56 -11.28 26.34
CA TYR A 620 -37.48 -10.26 25.30
C TYR A 620 -37.35 -10.90 23.93
N LEU A 621 -38.12 -10.40 22.95
CA LEU A 621 -38.15 -10.88 21.57
C LEU A 621 -38.01 -9.72 20.58
N PRO A 622 -37.56 -9.94 19.33
CA PRO A 622 -37.51 -8.90 18.29
C PRO A 622 -38.88 -8.25 18.03
N LEU A 623 -38.91 -6.95 17.75
CA LEU A 623 -40.14 -6.26 17.33
C LEU A 623 -40.75 -6.90 16.06
N GLN A 624 -42.03 -7.25 16.07
CA GLN A 624 -42.70 -7.89 14.92
C GLN A 624 -43.04 -6.90 13.78
N ASN A 625 -43.16 -5.61 14.09
CA ASN A 625 -43.55 -4.59 13.11
C ASN A 625 -42.31 -3.89 12.53
N LYS A 626 -42.13 -4.05 11.21
CA LYS A 626 -41.01 -3.53 10.40
C LYS A 626 -40.64 -2.10 10.79
N ILE A 627 -39.35 -1.89 11.11
CA ILE A 627 -38.47 -0.71 10.88
C ILE A 627 -37.35 -0.65 11.95
N LYS A 628 -37.52 -1.21 13.15
CA LYS A 628 -36.51 -1.15 14.23
C LYS A 628 -35.98 -2.53 14.64
N ILE A 629 -34.96 -3.04 13.93
CA ILE A 629 -34.25 -4.30 14.23
C ILE A 629 -33.46 -4.21 15.57
N ASN A 630 -33.27 -3.00 16.09
CA ASN A 630 -32.38 -2.72 17.22
C ASN A 630 -33.13 -2.57 18.55
N VAL A 631 -34.34 -3.09 18.66
CA VAL A 631 -35.14 -3.04 19.88
C VAL A 631 -35.81 -4.39 20.11
N LEU A 632 -35.67 -4.92 21.32
CA LEU A 632 -36.39 -6.10 21.78
C LEU A 632 -37.55 -5.67 22.66
N GLU A 633 -38.72 -6.26 22.45
CA GLU A 633 -39.92 -6.05 23.25
C GLU A 633 -40.03 -7.12 24.34
N CYS A 634 -40.37 -6.69 25.55
CA CYS A 634 -40.75 -7.58 26.63
C CYS A 634 -42.10 -8.23 26.29
N VAL A 635 -42.15 -9.56 26.22
CA VAL A 635 -43.39 -10.30 25.91
C VAL A 635 -44.06 -10.91 27.14
N THR A 636 -43.31 -11.07 28.24
CA THR A 636 -43.83 -11.63 29.49
C THR A 636 -43.08 -11.02 30.69
N PRO A 637 -43.46 -9.82 31.16
CA PRO A 637 -42.87 -9.25 32.36
C PRO A 637 -43.44 -9.95 33.61
N ARG A 638 -42.56 -10.30 34.56
CA ARG A 638 -42.94 -10.60 35.94
C ARG A 638 -42.21 -9.58 36.82
N ASN A 639 -42.97 -8.62 37.37
CA ASN A 639 -42.52 -7.45 38.15
C ASN A 639 -41.65 -6.44 37.38
N LEU A 640 -42.13 -5.18 37.34
CA LEU A 640 -41.46 -3.90 37.03
C LEU A 640 -40.31 -3.89 35.98
N SER A 641 -40.31 -4.80 35.00
CA SER A 641 -39.22 -4.92 34.00
C SER A 641 -39.36 -3.88 32.87
N PRO A 642 -38.24 -3.43 32.25
CA PRO A 642 -38.29 -2.51 31.11
C PRO A 642 -39.15 -3.07 29.97
N GLU A 643 -40.00 -2.23 29.36
CA GLU A 643 -40.84 -2.64 28.23
C GLU A 643 -40.01 -3.03 27.00
N THR A 644 -38.83 -2.42 26.83
CA THR A 644 -37.95 -2.69 25.70
C THR A 644 -36.48 -2.70 26.10
N LEU A 645 -35.67 -3.51 25.41
CA LEU A 645 -34.21 -3.44 25.45
C LEU A 645 -33.67 -2.89 24.12
N SER A 646 -32.82 -1.87 24.20
CA SER A 646 -32.13 -1.31 23.02
C SER A 646 -30.88 -2.11 22.68
N LEU A 647 -30.68 -2.40 21.40
CA LEU A 647 -29.46 -2.97 20.82
C LEU A 647 -28.62 -1.90 20.10
N GLN A 648 -28.99 -0.62 20.24
CA GLN A 648 -28.35 0.45 19.46
C GLN A 648 -26.91 0.73 19.92
N ALA A 649 -26.65 0.78 21.22
CA ALA A 649 -25.27 0.97 21.69
C ALA A 649 -24.42 -0.26 21.35
N VAL A 650 -23.27 -0.02 20.73
CA VAL A 650 -22.31 -1.05 20.30
C VAL A 650 -21.85 -1.91 21.48
N ASP A 651 -21.77 -1.30 22.66
CA ASP A 651 -21.28 -1.94 23.89
C ASP A 651 -22.41 -2.31 24.85
N SER A 652 -23.68 -2.17 24.44
CA SER A 652 -24.77 -2.53 25.34
C SER A 652 -24.68 -4.02 25.68
N LEU A 653 -24.79 -4.32 26.98
CA LEU A 653 -24.87 -5.67 27.50
C LEU A 653 -25.99 -6.47 26.82
N ALA A 654 -27.12 -5.80 26.49
CA ALA A 654 -28.22 -6.37 25.72
C ALA A 654 -27.81 -6.79 24.31
N ARG A 655 -27.04 -5.96 23.60
CA ARG A 655 -26.49 -6.34 22.29
C ARG A 655 -25.50 -7.49 22.42
N ALA A 656 -24.58 -7.45 23.37
CA ALA A 656 -23.63 -8.55 23.56
C ALA A 656 -24.33 -9.87 23.89
N ALA A 657 -25.40 -9.83 24.71
CA ALA A 657 -26.21 -10.99 25.01
C ALA A 657 -27.06 -11.45 23.84
N TRP A 658 -27.62 -10.53 23.06
CA TRP A 658 -28.31 -10.82 21.81
C TRP A 658 -27.44 -11.61 20.83
N TRP A 659 -26.14 -11.40 20.86
CA TRP A 659 -25.19 -12.16 20.05
C TRP A 659 -24.69 -13.46 20.72
N GLY A 660 -25.34 -13.94 21.78
CA GLY A 660 -25.05 -15.27 22.32
C GLY A 660 -24.10 -15.33 23.51
N ARG A 661 -23.73 -14.19 24.12
CA ARG A 661 -22.97 -14.18 25.39
C ARG A 661 -23.87 -13.97 26.59
N LEU A 662 -23.87 -14.91 27.54
CA LEU A 662 -24.42 -14.62 28.86
C LEU A 662 -23.72 -13.40 29.46
N ARG A 663 -24.49 -12.41 29.91
CA ARG A 663 -23.98 -11.21 30.59
C ARG A 663 -24.54 -11.15 31.98
N ILE A 664 -23.68 -10.91 32.95
CA ILE A 664 -24.04 -10.64 34.34
C ILE A 664 -23.45 -9.27 34.68
N TRP A 665 -24.21 -8.42 35.38
CA TRP A 665 -23.86 -7.03 35.62
C TRP A 665 -24.38 -6.52 36.96
N ALA A 666 -23.56 -5.76 37.69
CA ALA A 666 -23.93 -5.11 38.95
C ALA A 666 -24.31 -3.63 38.70
N PRO A 667 -25.44 -3.13 39.22
CA PRO A 667 -25.93 -1.78 38.91
C PRO A 667 -25.09 -0.58 39.33
N GLU A 668 -24.05 -0.80 40.14
CA GLU A 668 -23.11 0.25 40.57
C GLU A 668 -22.09 0.61 39.47
N ASP A 669 -21.94 -0.21 38.43
CA ASP A 669 -21.07 0.06 37.29
C ASP A 669 -21.71 1.07 36.31
N SER A 670 -21.25 2.32 36.36
CA SER A 670 -21.82 3.52 35.72
C SER A 670 -22.02 3.56 34.19
N ASP A 671 -21.87 2.44 33.45
CA ASP A 671 -21.72 2.44 31.99
C ASP A 671 -22.82 1.68 31.21
N SER A 672 -23.92 1.27 31.85
CA SER A 672 -24.92 0.42 31.20
C SER A 672 -26.23 1.15 30.83
N GLN A 673 -26.62 1.07 29.55
CA GLN A 673 -27.95 1.48 29.04
C GLN A 673 -29.07 0.50 29.44
N ILE A 674 -28.80 -0.49 30.30
CA ILE A 674 -29.83 -1.34 30.86
C ILE A 674 -30.45 -0.57 32.03
N THR A 675 -31.72 -0.22 31.89
CA THR A 675 -32.50 0.36 33.00
C THR A 675 -32.58 -0.69 34.11
N SER A 676 -31.88 -0.44 35.21
CA SER A 676 -32.06 -1.18 36.45
C SER A 676 -33.44 -0.86 37.01
N VAL A 677 -34.12 -1.89 37.50
CA VAL A 677 -35.37 -1.72 38.23
C VAL A 677 -35.00 -1.49 39.70
N HIS A 678 -35.77 -0.65 40.41
CA HIS A 678 -35.49 -0.34 41.80
C HIS A 678 -35.37 -1.62 42.65
N GLY A 679 -34.25 -1.77 43.36
CA GLY A 679 -33.95 -2.91 44.23
C GLY A 679 -33.15 -4.05 43.57
N GLU A 680 -32.86 -4.00 42.27
CA GLU A 680 -31.96 -4.97 41.63
C GLU A 680 -30.49 -4.70 42.01
N THR A 681 -29.77 -5.75 42.41
CA THR A 681 -28.34 -5.73 42.76
C THR A 681 -27.48 -6.48 41.73
N LEU A 682 -28.09 -7.31 40.90
CA LEU A 682 -27.44 -8.02 39.79
C LEU A 682 -28.44 -8.20 38.64
N ILE A 683 -28.00 -8.02 37.40
CA ILE A 683 -28.79 -8.29 36.20
C ILE A 683 -28.06 -9.31 35.34
N ALA A 684 -28.71 -10.42 35.02
CA ALA A 684 -28.25 -11.37 34.03
C ALA A 684 -29.10 -11.30 32.75
N LEU A 685 -28.44 -11.31 31.59
CA LEU A 685 -29.04 -11.43 30.27
C LEU A 685 -28.57 -12.73 29.62
N VAL A 686 -29.49 -13.66 29.44
CA VAL A 686 -29.23 -14.99 28.91
C VAL A 686 -29.74 -15.08 27.48
N PRO A 687 -28.87 -15.37 26.51
CA PRO A 687 -29.30 -15.75 25.17
C PRO A 687 -30.09 -17.05 25.20
N ILE A 688 -31.30 -16.99 24.65
CA ILE A 688 -32.08 -18.19 24.31
C ILE A 688 -31.96 -18.36 22.81
N GLY A 689 -31.11 -19.28 22.38
CA GLY A 689 -30.84 -19.59 20.99
C GLY A 689 -29.91 -20.80 20.87
N PHE A 690 -29.90 -21.47 19.71
CA PHE A 690 -29.05 -22.64 19.52
C PHE A 690 -27.58 -22.27 19.49
N GLY A 691 -26.91 -22.51 20.62
CA GLY A 691 -25.48 -22.75 20.60
C GLY A 691 -25.20 -23.90 19.62
N ARG A 692 -24.46 -23.57 18.55
CA ARG A 692 -23.85 -24.46 17.53
C ARG A 692 -24.57 -24.70 16.19
N THR A 693 -25.78 -24.20 15.94
CA THR A 693 -26.33 -24.23 14.56
C THR A 693 -26.27 -22.85 13.92
N LEU A 694 -25.29 -22.69 13.02
CA LEU A 694 -25.30 -21.85 11.81
C LEU A 694 -26.50 -20.88 11.61
N GLY A 695 -26.52 -19.75 12.31
CA GLY A 695 -27.32 -18.60 11.86
C GLY A 695 -27.98 -17.75 12.94
N GLY A 696 -27.39 -16.59 13.21
CA GLY A 696 -28.13 -15.44 13.76
C GLY A 696 -28.02 -15.25 15.26
N SER A 697 -28.33 -14.04 15.67
CA SER A 697 -28.57 -13.64 17.05
C SER A 697 -29.45 -14.63 17.82
N ALA A 698 -29.41 -14.57 19.16
CA ALA A 698 -30.35 -15.26 20.03
C ALA A 698 -31.79 -15.11 19.50
N ALA A 699 -32.62 -16.13 19.64
CA ALA A 699 -34.02 -16.05 19.25
C ALA A 699 -34.81 -15.19 20.26
N ALA A 700 -34.37 -15.19 21.53
CA ALA A 700 -34.89 -14.35 22.60
C ALA A 700 -33.77 -14.02 23.62
N LEU A 701 -34.00 -13.01 24.46
CA LEU A 701 -33.21 -12.79 25.68
C LEU A 701 -34.05 -12.99 26.91
N LEU A 702 -33.52 -13.78 27.84
CA LEU A 702 -34.02 -13.85 29.20
C LEU A 702 -33.27 -12.85 30.06
N ARG A 703 -33.99 -11.92 30.69
CA ARG A 703 -33.46 -11.02 31.70
C ARG A 703 -33.83 -11.54 33.08
N ILE A 704 -32.86 -11.60 33.98
CA ILE A 704 -33.03 -11.97 35.39
C ILE A 704 -32.39 -10.87 36.23
N GLY A 705 -33.20 -10.05 36.89
CA GLY A 705 -32.77 -9.06 37.88
C GLY A 705 -32.92 -9.64 39.28
N LEU A 706 -31.80 -9.88 39.97
CA LEU A 706 -31.79 -10.35 41.34
C LEU A 706 -31.95 -9.16 42.29
N GLN A 707 -32.81 -9.32 43.29
CA GLN A 707 -32.96 -8.39 44.42
C GLN A 707 -32.41 -9.08 45.67
N THR A 708 -31.13 -8.86 46.00
CA THR A 708 -30.49 -9.51 47.16
C THR A 708 -30.11 -8.49 48.23
N ALA A 709 -30.13 -8.92 49.49
CA ALA A 709 -29.77 -8.10 50.65
C ALA A 709 -28.31 -8.32 51.13
N THR A 710 -27.51 -9.08 50.37
CA THR A 710 -26.21 -9.62 50.79
C THR A 710 -25.05 -9.02 50.00
N SER A 711 -23.89 -8.88 50.65
CA SER A 711 -22.70 -8.15 50.16
C SER A 711 -21.75 -8.93 49.25
N ASP A 712 -22.07 -10.17 48.81
CA ASP A 712 -21.16 -11.01 48.03
C ASP A 712 -21.68 -11.25 46.60
N ILE A 713 -21.43 -10.25 45.74
CA ILE A 713 -21.96 -10.17 44.37
C ILE A 713 -21.21 -11.13 43.42
N GLU A 714 -19.93 -11.39 43.68
CA GLU A 714 -19.03 -12.12 42.78
C GLU A 714 -19.26 -13.63 42.83
N GLU A 715 -19.43 -14.20 44.04
CA GLU A 715 -19.81 -15.60 44.24
C GLU A 715 -21.19 -15.91 43.63
N GLN A 716 -22.14 -14.96 43.73
CA GLN A 716 -23.47 -15.09 43.13
C GLN A 716 -23.42 -15.06 41.61
N ALA A 717 -22.62 -14.18 41.01
CA ALA A 717 -22.43 -14.13 39.57
C ALA A 717 -21.88 -15.46 39.03
N GLN A 718 -20.90 -16.05 39.71
CA GLN A 718 -20.28 -17.31 39.29
C GLN A 718 -21.23 -18.52 39.42
N ALA A 719 -21.99 -18.59 40.52
CA ALA A 719 -23.03 -19.61 40.70
C ALA A 719 -24.16 -19.48 39.66
N LEU A 720 -24.54 -18.24 39.35
CA LEU A 720 -25.55 -17.93 38.36
C LEU A 720 -25.07 -18.32 36.95
N GLU A 721 -23.82 -18.05 36.58
CA GLU A 721 -23.25 -18.39 35.27
C GLU A 721 -23.36 -19.88 34.95
N SER A 722 -22.92 -20.74 35.87
CA SER A 722 -23.02 -22.21 35.75
C SER A 722 -24.47 -22.70 35.62
N THR A 723 -25.40 -22.04 36.32
CA THR A 723 -26.84 -22.39 36.30
C THR A 723 -27.51 -22.00 34.99
N LEU A 724 -27.17 -20.82 34.44
CA LEU A 724 -27.84 -20.26 33.28
C LEU A 724 -27.48 -20.96 31.96
N GLU A 725 -26.32 -21.62 31.88
CA GLU A 725 -26.00 -22.53 30.78
C GLU A 725 -26.99 -23.71 30.71
N HIS A 726 -27.37 -24.28 31.86
CA HIS A 726 -28.36 -25.37 31.95
C HIS A 726 -29.78 -24.90 31.59
N VAL A 727 -30.14 -23.67 31.99
CA VAL A 727 -31.45 -23.07 31.69
C VAL A 727 -31.63 -22.89 30.18
N SER A 728 -30.63 -22.35 29.49
CA SER A 728 -30.70 -22.15 28.04
C SER A 728 -30.88 -23.48 27.30
N ALA A 729 -30.11 -24.51 27.67
CA ALA A 729 -30.23 -25.85 27.09
C ALA A 729 -31.62 -26.49 27.30
N HIS A 730 -32.18 -26.38 28.51
CA HIS A 730 -33.50 -26.96 28.84
C HIS A 730 -34.65 -26.29 28.08
N VAL A 731 -34.60 -24.96 27.93
CA VAL A 731 -35.61 -24.20 27.19
C VAL A 731 -35.64 -24.63 25.72
N LEU A 732 -34.47 -24.83 25.12
CA LEU A 732 -34.33 -25.27 23.73
C LEU A 732 -34.86 -26.69 23.51
N GLU A 733 -34.56 -27.62 24.41
CA GLU A 733 -35.05 -29.01 24.35
C GLU A 733 -36.59 -29.07 24.35
N ARG A 734 -37.24 -28.30 25.21
CA ARG A 734 -38.72 -28.22 25.30
C ARG A 734 -39.35 -27.60 24.07
N CYS A 735 -38.74 -26.54 23.53
CA CYS A 735 -39.21 -25.91 22.29
C CYS A 735 -39.14 -26.88 21.10
N PHE A 736 -38.14 -27.76 21.06
CA PHE A 736 -38.03 -28.78 20.02
C PHE A 736 -39.01 -29.94 20.18
N ASN A 737 -39.23 -30.43 21.40
CA ASN A 737 -40.14 -31.56 21.63
C ASN A 737 -41.60 -31.25 21.25
N ARG A 738 -42.00 -29.97 21.23
CA ARG A 738 -43.30 -29.52 20.70
C ARG A 738 -43.44 -29.58 19.17
N ASN A 739 -42.34 -29.62 18.41
CA ASN A 739 -42.36 -29.72 16.94
C ASN A 739 -42.36 -31.17 16.42
N ARG A 740 -42.27 -32.18 17.30
CA ARG A 740 -42.37 -33.60 16.92
C ARG A 740 -43.81 -34.14 16.93
N THR A 741 -44.76 -33.32 17.39
CA THR A 741 -46.21 -33.51 17.26
C THR A 741 -46.75 -32.53 16.24
#